data_AF-A0A812V2P5-F1
#
_entry.id   AF-A0A812V2P5-F1
#
_cell.length_a   1.000
_cell.length_b   1.000
_cell.length_c   1.000
_cell.angle_alpha   90.00
_cell.angle_beta   90.00
_cell.angle_gamma   90.00
#
_symmetry.space_group_name_H-M   'P 1'
#
loop_
_entity.id
_entity.type
_entity.pdbx_description
1 polymer ?
#
loop_
_entity_poly.entity_id
_entity_poly.type
_entity_poly.pdbx_seq_one_letter_code
_entity_poly.pdbx_strand_id
1 'polypeptide(L)'
;MLHGGGVAVAGSPVLLHLPEESQTASSESLKEASDGRSFLEKWIDTDLAKGGRCHGQKVLTRFPPEPNGYLHIGHAKSITINFGLAQKYGGGCNLRFDDTNPDTEETEYVESIQEGLDMEKCKAGGKPWVGEPVYASAQLRCDYFQKMYDFAIDLIKHGKAYVDSQTPEEVQKNRGGGPNNLPGVPSSEKLNPCEGNVFCCTCCTKVDSPFRNRSVEENLRLFEEMQAGKHAEGSLLLRAKIDMNHPNMNMRDPPMPLELQKLTNACTGFDLVITTELATAGRPPQLQDAIEGVTHSICTLEFENHRALYDWFLDNTSIVPSRPYQKEFARLEVQGAFTSKRKLLRLVRVGVSDRNSVTPWDLVEECWREDLEPISKRRLAVLDPLAVEIVDYEKEEEIPGFSRNVFIDRSDYQENPPEGYFRLGKIGSEVKLRYSYVIKLEEVVKDAAGKVVKLKCHDPSTRDVMPADRKPKVIHWVNAKDCLDAEVRLINPLFLPIPDPLPEGKDWVEYMNPEAWVQCAAKVERALGQCVLEDRFQFERCGYFVAWKHSSAPDYDCFGTPRKLTFNRVVPLKESSDKKKLEGRGAASRKDAQAAAAAEKERLQKLPPEEYFKQERGSEFSAYDETGLPTHDKDGTALPKSAVKKLAKASWETAERDLASNLALANRSTMSSVGRMDGAFFVSRTELLAWLNSSFQLSLDKVEQCANGAVYCQIIDACHPGAVSMKRVNWMARDEHQCIPNYKVLQQAFSKVGIQRHIEVDKLVRGKYQDNLEMLQWIKNYFERTFQGTTYNAAARRFTDNVPDWARPSEGSSQPLRRPLPVSVNALASKAPKHGRPVAWEVMDTSAVKLPTWLFFRSSAAYEQAGGDVTLTLSTRTILEPSGKHQGTVFCFHGLGDDSRYWEPFFEAMRSVGLALAGLRVVGVDAPRRLVWGERMNAWFEYLTDRSGALEEDEINETQLVETRRAIQALVQQEVKALSEVWHDESPRVLLMGSSQGGSVACDAALTSPQRVAGIVMLRSLVLGSTATQQVQKQVPLVAISGDIDDTFALPLVKRSLDSIKQEVEHVVIKGLTHAASYNAEEILEVARFLSRQFGLELEIADALGQLRNFVAKQDAALKSWDDLSESELMLAARLGIQTAAAWDEGTGKIWEVNWEQLSFLQRQAAQGLGFTPESWNAKDSRIPQDPACEKSWADLTEEERAWALKLGVKSRNAWDNGTAPVWAKPWRKLSHAERKAAEQLGFNEASWNGT
;
A
#
# COMPACT_ATOMS: atom_id res chain seq x y z
N MET A 1 -42.54 -2.46 -74.68
CA MET A 1 -43.35 -2.77 -73.49
C MET A 1 -42.78 -1.91 -72.36
N LEU A 2 -43.33 -0.74 -72.04
CA LEU A 2 -44.62 -0.40 -71.39
C LEU A 2 -44.62 -0.58 -69.86
N HIS A 3 -44.69 0.57 -69.15
CA HIS A 3 -45.08 0.82 -67.73
C HIS A 3 -44.22 0.21 -66.59
N GLY A 4 -44.06 0.83 -65.40
CA GLY A 4 -44.39 2.20 -64.97
C GLY A 4 -44.85 2.38 -63.50
N GLY A 5 -44.20 3.27 -62.73
CA GLY A 5 -44.66 3.87 -61.44
C GLY A 5 -44.37 3.08 -60.14
N GLY A 6 -44.19 3.68 -58.95
CA GLY A 6 -44.03 5.10 -58.53
C GLY A 6 -43.81 5.18 -57.00
N VAL A 7 -42.73 5.79 -56.48
CA VAL A 7 -42.58 7.18 -55.98
C VAL A 7 -43.42 7.56 -54.74
N ALA A 8 -42.76 7.91 -53.61
CA ALA A 8 -42.94 9.19 -52.88
C ALA A 8 -42.02 9.32 -51.64
N VAL A 9 -41.63 10.56 -51.33
CA VAL A 9 -40.74 10.98 -50.22
C VAL A 9 -41.53 11.32 -48.95
N ALA A 10 -40.94 11.12 -47.77
CA ALA A 10 -41.35 11.80 -46.53
C ALA A 10 -40.11 12.18 -45.69
N GLY A 11 -40.12 13.36 -45.08
CA GLY A 11 -39.05 13.85 -44.21
C GLY A 11 -39.58 14.75 -43.09
N SER A 12 -38.66 15.22 -42.23
CA SER A 12 -38.89 16.10 -41.06
C SER A 12 -39.54 15.40 -39.83
N PRO A 13 -39.45 15.97 -38.62
CA PRO A 13 -38.24 15.87 -37.81
C PRO A 13 -38.50 15.33 -36.39
N VAL A 14 -37.55 14.58 -35.81
CA VAL A 14 -37.65 14.14 -34.40
C VAL A 14 -37.15 15.25 -33.48
N LEU A 15 -38.09 16.00 -32.92
CA LEU A 15 -37.84 16.97 -31.85
C LEU A 15 -37.51 16.22 -30.55
N LEU A 16 -36.33 16.48 -30.00
CA LEU A 16 -35.94 16.03 -28.66
C LEU A 16 -36.82 16.71 -27.61
N HIS A 17 -37.67 15.92 -26.94
CA HIS A 17 -38.27 16.32 -25.66
C HIS A 17 -37.34 15.93 -24.52
N LEU A 18 -36.70 16.95 -23.93
CA LEU A 18 -36.14 16.86 -22.58
C LEU A 18 -37.30 16.92 -21.58
N PRO A 19 -37.44 15.98 -20.63
CA PRO A 19 -38.29 16.16 -19.46
C PRO A 19 -37.53 16.97 -18.41
N GLU A 20 -38.09 18.10 -18.00
CA GLU A 20 -37.83 18.64 -16.66
C GLU A 20 -38.49 17.72 -15.64
N GLU A 21 -37.79 17.29 -14.60
CA GLU A 21 -38.44 17.06 -13.30
C GLU A 21 -37.43 17.15 -12.15
N SER A 22 -37.85 17.82 -11.08
CA SER A 22 -37.04 18.03 -9.88
C SER A 22 -37.65 17.29 -8.68
N GLN A 23 -36.78 16.84 -7.77
CA GLN A 23 -37.11 16.49 -6.39
C GLN A 23 -38.29 15.52 -6.16
N THR A 24 -38.15 14.27 -6.62
CA THR A 24 -38.65 13.12 -5.83
C THR A 24 -37.54 12.12 -5.57
N ALA A 25 -37.40 11.66 -4.32
CA ALA A 25 -36.45 10.61 -3.98
C ALA A 25 -36.98 9.27 -4.49
N SER A 26 -36.46 8.78 -5.62
CA SER A 26 -36.96 7.57 -6.24
C SER A 26 -36.71 6.33 -5.37
N SER A 27 -37.63 5.37 -5.47
CA SER A 27 -37.65 4.11 -4.70
C SER A 27 -36.50 3.14 -4.98
N GLU A 28 -35.53 3.53 -5.82
CA GLU A 28 -34.40 2.70 -6.24
C GLU A 28 -33.24 2.72 -5.24
N SER A 29 -32.93 3.89 -4.67
CA SER A 29 -31.86 4.04 -3.66
C SER A 29 -32.07 3.16 -2.42
N LEU A 30 -33.32 2.85 -2.05
CA LEU A 30 -33.66 1.97 -0.93
C LEU A 30 -33.58 0.47 -1.26
N LYS A 31 -33.48 0.08 -2.55
CA LYS A 31 -33.24 -1.32 -2.94
C LYS A 31 -31.76 -1.71 -2.85
N GLU A 32 -30.85 -0.74 -2.95
CA GLU A 32 -29.42 -1.05 -3.07
C GLU A 32 -28.80 -1.70 -1.83
N ALA A 33 -29.32 -1.42 -0.63
CA ALA A 33 -28.81 -1.98 0.62
C ALA A 33 -29.14 -3.48 0.85
N SER A 34 -29.88 -4.13 -0.06
CA SER A 34 -30.51 -5.44 0.21
C SER A 34 -29.65 -6.68 -0.08
N ASP A 35 -28.53 -6.58 -0.80
CA ASP A 35 -27.66 -7.74 -1.10
C ASP A 35 -26.24 -7.69 -0.48
N GLY A 36 -25.88 -6.57 0.16
CA GLY A 36 -24.58 -6.39 0.82
C GLY A 36 -23.42 -5.97 -0.09
N ARG A 37 -23.58 -5.95 -1.41
CA ARG A 37 -22.61 -5.37 -2.36
C ARG A 37 -22.83 -3.86 -2.52
N SER A 38 -21.72 -3.13 -2.61
CA SER A 38 -21.64 -1.73 -3.01
C SER A 38 -22.06 -1.52 -4.47
N PHE A 39 -22.33 -0.27 -4.85
CA PHE A 39 -22.67 0.07 -6.25
C PHE A 39 -21.50 -0.22 -7.22
N LEU A 40 -20.24 -0.09 -6.76
CA LEU A 40 -19.05 -0.44 -7.57
C LEU A 40 -18.99 -1.94 -7.87
N GLU A 41 -19.31 -2.79 -6.90
CA GLU A 41 -19.34 -4.24 -7.09
C GLU A 41 -20.47 -4.67 -8.03
N LYS A 42 -21.66 -4.04 -7.92
CA LYS A 42 -22.77 -4.28 -8.86
C LYS A 42 -22.45 -3.82 -10.28
N TRP A 43 -21.71 -2.71 -10.41
CA TRP A 43 -21.23 -2.20 -11.68
C TRP A 43 -20.25 -3.19 -12.34
N ILE A 44 -19.25 -3.68 -11.59
CA ILE A 44 -18.32 -4.73 -12.04
C ILE A 44 -19.06 -6.03 -12.39
N ASP A 45 -19.97 -6.50 -11.52
CA ASP A 45 -20.79 -7.70 -11.77
C ASP A 45 -21.59 -7.58 -13.08
N THR A 46 -22.07 -6.38 -13.41
CA THR A 46 -22.84 -6.09 -14.63
C THR A 46 -21.93 -6.08 -15.87
N ASP A 47 -20.74 -5.49 -15.77
CA ASP A 47 -19.81 -5.42 -16.90
C ASP A 47 -19.14 -6.76 -17.23
N LEU A 48 -18.92 -7.64 -16.23
CA LEU A 48 -18.39 -8.99 -16.43
C LEU A 48 -19.44 -10.00 -16.93
N ALA A 49 -20.73 -9.72 -16.72
CA ALA A 49 -21.83 -10.61 -17.11
C ALA A 49 -21.84 -10.93 -18.61
N LYS A 50 -22.54 -12.00 -19.01
CA LYS A 50 -22.61 -12.39 -20.43
C LYS A 50 -23.32 -11.31 -21.26
N GLY A 51 -22.57 -10.65 -22.15
CA GLY A 51 -23.03 -9.50 -22.92
C GLY A 51 -22.75 -8.14 -22.26
N GLY A 52 -22.10 -8.12 -21.10
CA GLY A 52 -21.53 -6.92 -20.48
C GLY A 52 -20.25 -6.46 -21.19
N ARG A 53 -19.84 -5.22 -20.93
CA ARG A 53 -18.76 -4.52 -21.66
C ARG A 53 -17.38 -5.15 -21.47
N CYS A 54 -17.14 -5.78 -20.31
CA CYS A 54 -15.89 -6.45 -19.95
C CYS A 54 -16.05 -7.98 -19.93
N HIS A 55 -17.03 -8.54 -20.66
CA HIS A 55 -17.30 -9.98 -20.61
C HIS A 55 -16.08 -10.81 -21.03
N GLY A 56 -15.61 -11.68 -20.13
CA GLY A 56 -14.43 -12.53 -20.35
C GLY A 56 -13.09 -11.86 -20.07
N GLN A 57 -13.07 -10.58 -19.70
CA GLN A 57 -11.87 -9.88 -19.23
C GLN A 57 -11.65 -10.10 -17.72
N LYS A 58 -10.41 -9.89 -17.25
CA LYS A 58 -10.12 -9.76 -15.82
C LYS A 58 -10.33 -8.31 -15.37
N VAL A 59 -10.74 -8.10 -14.13
CA VAL A 59 -10.86 -6.76 -13.56
C VAL A 59 -9.47 -6.16 -13.35
N LEU A 60 -9.16 -5.10 -14.08
CA LEU A 60 -8.02 -4.22 -13.81
C LEU A 60 -8.50 -2.86 -13.29
N THR A 61 -8.00 -2.48 -12.12
CA THR A 61 -8.18 -1.15 -11.48
C THR A 61 -6.82 -0.45 -11.34
N ARG A 62 -6.79 0.79 -10.82
CA ARG A 62 -5.54 1.50 -10.51
C ARG A 62 -5.70 2.47 -9.35
N PHE A 63 -4.66 2.60 -8.54
CA PHE A 63 -4.51 3.69 -7.56
C PHE A 63 -3.50 4.71 -8.10
N PRO A 64 -3.94 5.93 -8.53
CA PRO A 64 -3.08 6.93 -9.12
C PRO A 64 -2.89 8.17 -8.23
N PRO A 65 -1.97 8.14 -7.24
CA PRO A 65 -1.60 9.34 -6.48
C PRO A 65 -0.65 10.26 -7.27
N GLU A 66 -0.85 11.57 -7.15
CA GLU A 66 0.16 12.57 -7.49
C GLU A 66 1.32 12.50 -6.46
N PRO A 67 2.59 12.49 -6.87
CA PRO A 67 3.74 12.43 -5.95
C PRO A 67 4.15 13.82 -5.43
N ASN A 68 3.18 14.60 -4.95
CA ASN A 68 3.36 15.94 -4.39
C ASN A 68 3.03 16.03 -2.88
N GLY A 69 2.85 14.90 -2.21
CA GLY A 69 2.59 14.85 -0.77
C GLY A 69 2.43 13.44 -0.19
N TYR A 70 2.58 13.32 1.13
CA TYR A 70 2.48 12.03 1.83
C TYR A 70 1.05 11.46 1.85
N LEU A 71 0.96 10.13 1.82
CA LEU A 71 -0.33 9.44 1.84
C LEU A 71 -1.14 9.70 3.14
N HIS A 72 -2.38 10.15 2.93
CA HIS A 72 -3.26 10.68 3.98
C HIS A 72 -4.52 9.77 4.19
N ILE A 73 -5.29 9.87 5.29
CA ILE A 73 -6.32 8.86 5.67
C ILE A 73 -7.39 8.70 4.59
N GLY A 74 -7.75 9.78 3.88
CA GLY A 74 -8.57 9.73 2.67
C GLY A 74 -8.05 8.75 1.60
N HIS A 75 -6.74 8.79 1.29
CA HIS A 75 -6.12 7.87 0.33
C HIS A 75 -6.29 6.39 0.71
N ALA A 76 -6.37 6.05 2.01
CA ALA A 76 -6.60 4.67 2.42
C ALA A 76 -7.99 4.13 2.01
N LYS A 77 -9.00 4.99 1.83
CA LYS A 77 -10.28 4.56 1.23
C LYS A 77 -10.09 4.18 -0.24
N SER A 78 -9.40 5.02 -1.03
CA SER A 78 -9.11 4.75 -2.45
C SER A 78 -8.25 3.49 -2.65
N ILE A 79 -7.20 3.30 -1.85
CA ILE A 79 -6.35 2.09 -1.86
C ILE A 79 -7.19 0.84 -1.55
N THR A 80 -7.97 0.87 -0.47
CA THR A 80 -8.79 -0.29 -0.06
C THR A 80 -9.85 -0.64 -1.12
N ILE A 81 -10.41 0.36 -1.80
CA ILE A 81 -11.37 0.13 -2.89
C ILE A 81 -10.67 -0.48 -4.12
N ASN A 82 -9.62 0.15 -4.66
CA ASN A 82 -8.99 -0.30 -5.90
C ASN A 82 -8.33 -1.68 -5.75
N PHE A 83 -7.42 -1.86 -4.79
CA PHE A 83 -6.74 -3.15 -4.56
C PHE A 83 -7.72 -4.22 -4.04
N GLY A 84 -8.69 -3.84 -3.20
CA GLY A 84 -9.68 -4.78 -2.66
C GLY A 84 -10.66 -5.31 -3.70
N LEU A 85 -11.09 -4.49 -4.66
CA LEU A 85 -11.92 -4.93 -5.78
C LEU A 85 -11.12 -5.82 -6.75
N ALA A 86 -9.91 -5.41 -7.13
CA ALA A 86 -9.03 -6.24 -7.95
C ALA A 86 -8.85 -7.65 -7.36
N GLN A 87 -8.47 -7.73 -6.07
CA GLN A 87 -8.33 -8.99 -5.35
C GLN A 87 -9.64 -9.79 -5.30
N LYS A 88 -10.77 -9.15 -4.99
CA LYS A 88 -12.08 -9.82 -4.90
C LYS A 88 -12.50 -10.48 -6.21
N TYR A 89 -12.17 -9.87 -7.35
CA TYR A 89 -12.53 -10.37 -8.68
C TYR A 89 -11.42 -11.18 -9.36
N GLY A 90 -10.32 -11.51 -8.67
CA GLY A 90 -9.22 -12.31 -9.23
C GLY A 90 -8.44 -11.60 -10.34
N GLY A 91 -8.44 -10.27 -10.30
CA GLY A 91 -7.77 -9.38 -11.24
C GLY A 91 -6.56 -8.67 -10.62
N GLY A 92 -6.18 -7.52 -11.16
CA GLY A 92 -5.00 -6.75 -10.75
C GLY A 92 -5.31 -5.27 -10.48
N CYS A 93 -4.41 -4.60 -9.76
CA CYS A 93 -4.45 -3.17 -9.54
C CYS A 93 -3.09 -2.56 -9.85
N ASN A 94 -3.05 -1.54 -10.71
CA ASN A 94 -1.81 -0.81 -10.98
C ASN A 94 -1.57 0.24 -9.89
N LEU A 95 -0.30 0.48 -9.58
CA LEU A 95 0.16 1.68 -8.90
C LEU A 95 0.76 2.60 -9.96
N ARG A 96 0.07 3.70 -10.29
CA ARG A 96 0.59 4.70 -11.22
C ARG A 96 0.93 5.96 -10.45
N PHE A 97 2.11 6.52 -10.62
CA PHE A 97 2.35 7.89 -10.18
C PHE A 97 1.75 8.84 -11.20
N ASP A 98 1.05 9.86 -10.72
CA ASP A 98 0.43 10.88 -11.57
C ASP A 98 1.39 12.06 -11.80
N ASP A 99 2.67 11.76 -12.07
CA ASP A 99 3.78 12.70 -12.21
C ASP A 99 3.64 13.59 -13.44
N THR A 100 2.99 14.75 -13.25
CA THR A 100 2.71 15.73 -14.31
C THR A 100 2.91 17.19 -13.93
N ASN A 101 3.26 17.45 -12.67
CA ASN A 101 3.65 18.76 -12.20
C ASN A 101 5.09 18.70 -11.60
N PRO A 102 6.12 18.81 -12.45
CA PRO A 102 7.52 18.71 -12.02
C PRO A 102 7.96 19.82 -11.05
N ASP A 103 7.18 20.90 -10.90
CA ASP A 103 7.45 21.96 -9.90
C ASP A 103 7.02 21.58 -8.47
N THR A 104 6.21 20.53 -8.31
CA THR A 104 5.65 20.10 -7.02
C THR A 104 5.96 18.66 -6.63
N GLU A 105 6.64 17.92 -7.51
CA GLU A 105 6.82 16.47 -7.40
C GLU A 105 8.25 16.12 -6.98
N GLU A 106 8.39 15.35 -5.90
CA GLU A 106 9.68 15.00 -5.31
C GLU A 106 9.80 13.49 -5.13
N THR A 107 11.02 12.97 -5.33
CA THR A 107 11.33 11.54 -5.14
C THR A 107 10.97 11.04 -3.73
N GLU A 108 11.07 11.89 -2.71
CA GLU A 108 10.66 11.56 -1.34
C GLU A 108 9.18 11.12 -1.27
N TYR A 109 8.29 11.80 -1.99
CA TYR A 109 6.87 11.44 -2.01
C TYR A 109 6.63 10.14 -2.77
N VAL A 110 7.34 9.89 -3.87
CA VAL A 110 7.31 8.60 -4.59
C VAL A 110 7.71 7.46 -3.64
N GLU A 111 8.86 7.59 -2.97
CA GLU A 111 9.37 6.60 -2.03
C GLU A 111 8.44 6.40 -0.83
N SER A 112 7.88 7.47 -0.27
CA SER A 112 6.94 7.41 0.86
C SER A 112 5.59 6.81 0.48
N ILE A 113 5.09 7.06 -0.74
CA ILE A 113 3.90 6.41 -1.29
C ILE A 113 4.15 4.90 -1.47
N GLN A 114 5.31 4.51 -2.03
CA GLN A 114 5.71 3.11 -2.17
C GLN A 114 5.83 2.44 -0.80
N GLU A 115 6.53 3.03 0.16
CA GLU A 115 6.66 2.49 1.52
C GLU A 115 5.32 2.43 2.27
N GLY A 116 4.44 3.41 2.07
CA GLY A 116 3.08 3.40 2.60
C GLY A 116 2.15 2.35 1.98
N LEU A 117 2.59 1.72 0.87
CA LEU A 117 1.93 0.60 0.19
C LEU A 117 2.69 -0.72 0.34
N ASP A 118 3.94 -0.70 0.79
CA ASP A 118 4.77 -1.88 1.07
C ASP A 118 4.22 -2.64 2.28
N MET A 119 3.39 -3.64 1.96
CA MET A 119 2.68 -4.43 2.94
C MET A 119 3.59 -5.37 3.73
N GLU A 120 4.80 -5.68 3.27
CA GLU A 120 5.70 -6.60 3.97
C GLU A 120 6.29 -5.96 5.22
N LYS A 121 6.68 -4.68 5.15
CA LYS A 121 7.07 -3.91 6.35
C LYS A 121 5.90 -3.78 7.34
N CYS A 122 4.66 -3.70 6.84
CA CYS A 122 3.47 -3.74 7.70
C CYS A 122 3.21 -5.13 8.32
N LYS A 123 3.65 -6.25 7.72
CA LYS A 123 3.50 -7.61 8.28
C LYS A 123 4.29 -7.79 9.59
N ALA A 124 5.42 -7.10 9.75
CA ALA A 124 6.28 -7.19 10.94
C ALA A 124 5.60 -6.80 12.27
N GLY A 125 4.43 -6.15 12.22
CA GLY A 125 3.64 -5.74 13.39
C GLY A 125 2.19 -6.26 13.43
N GLY A 126 1.77 -7.14 12.51
CA GLY A 126 0.40 -7.66 12.48
C GLY A 126 -0.07 -8.18 11.12
N LYS A 127 -1.30 -8.71 11.07
CA LYS A 127 -1.92 -9.21 9.82
C LYS A 127 -1.98 -8.10 8.75
N PRO A 128 -1.81 -8.44 7.46
CA PRO A 128 -1.82 -7.47 6.38
C PRO A 128 -3.17 -6.71 6.35
N TRP A 129 -3.06 -5.40 6.20
CA TRP A 129 -4.12 -4.41 6.34
C TRP A 129 -5.32 -4.66 5.41
N VAL A 130 -5.01 -4.95 4.16
CA VAL A 130 -5.85 -5.51 3.11
C VAL A 130 -5.14 -6.82 2.72
N GLY A 131 -5.82 -7.78 2.09
CA GLY A 131 -5.11 -8.95 1.55
C GLY A 131 -4.01 -8.53 0.57
N GLU A 132 -3.07 -9.42 0.26
CA GLU A 132 -1.87 -9.06 -0.50
C GLU A 132 -2.22 -8.31 -1.80
N PRO A 133 -1.74 -7.06 -1.98
CA PRO A 133 -2.07 -6.25 -3.13
C PRO A 133 -1.59 -6.93 -4.41
N VAL A 134 -2.52 -7.21 -5.33
CA VAL A 134 -2.19 -7.81 -6.62
C VAL A 134 -1.70 -6.70 -7.55
N TYR A 135 -0.41 -6.41 -7.49
CA TYR A 135 0.24 -5.51 -8.45
C TYR A 135 0.20 -6.13 -9.85
N ALA A 136 -0.28 -5.36 -10.82
CA ALA A 136 -0.17 -5.71 -12.24
C ALA A 136 0.96 -4.90 -12.92
N SER A 137 1.11 -3.63 -12.57
CA SER A 137 2.32 -2.83 -12.82
C SER A 137 2.53 -1.76 -11.74
N ALA A 138 3.76 -1.24 -11.68
CA ALA A 138 4.10 0.03 -11.04
C ALA A 138 4.83 0.90 -12.08
N GLN A 139 4.26 2.06 -12.42
CA GLN A 139 4.69 2.88 -13.57
C GLN A 139 4.64 4.37 -13.23
N LEU A 140 5.50 5.14 -13.89
CA LEU A 140 5.45 6.60 -13.89
C LEU A 140 4.57 7.05 -15.06
N ARG A 141 3.95 8.22 -14.98
CA ARG A 141 3.18 8.79 -16.08
C ARG A 141 4.09 9.27 -17.21
N CYS A 142 5.32 9.71 -16.91
CA CYS A 142 6.29 10.09 -17.93
C CYS A 142 6.62 8.96 -18.94
N ASP A 143 6.45 7.68 -18.56
CA ASP A 143 6.53 6.51 -19.46
C ASP A 143 5.54 6.56 -20.65
N TYR A 144 4.52 7.43 -20.60
CA TYR A 144 3.47 7.56 -21.60
C TYR A 144 3.57 8.79 -22.51
N PHE A 145 4.51 9.72 -22.29
CA PHE A 145 4.49 11.02 -22.99
C PHE A 145 4.50 10.91 -24.52
N GLN A 146 5.30 10.02 -25.11
CA GLN A 146 5.29 9.81 -26.57
C GLN A 146 3.92 9.33 -27.06
N LYS A 147 3.28 8.41 -26.33
CA LYS A 147 1.92 7.91 -26.68
C LYS A 147 0.86 9.00 -26.53
N MET A 148 1.02 9.93 -25.58
CA MET A 148 0.16 11.11 -25.42
C MET A 148 0.33 12.11 -26.59
N TYR A 149 1.56 12.29 -27.06
CA TYR A 149 1.87 13.11 -28.24
C TYR A 149 1.30 12.49 -29.52
N ASP A 150 1.47 11.19 -29.74
CA ASP A 150 0.91 10.46 -30.89
C ASP A 150 -0.63 10.53 -30.91
N PHE A 151 -1.28 10.45 -29.75
CA PHE A 151 -2.73 10.62 -29.58
C PHE A 151 -3.21 12.03 -29.97
N ALA A 152 -2.45 13.07 -29.61
CA ALA A 152 -2.75 14.43 -30.03
C ALA A 152 -2.65 14.59 -31.55
N ILE A 153 -1.63 14.00 -32.17
CA ILE A 153 -1.51 13.95 -33.63
C ILE A 153 -2.71 13.23 -34.27
N ASP A 154 -3.17 12.11 -33.70
CA ASP A 154 -4.36 11.40 -34.20
C ASP A 154 -5.62 12.26 -34.14
N LEU A 155 -5.84 12.99 -33.03
CA LEU A 155 -6.96 13.92 -32.90
C LEU A 155 -6.87 15.12 -33.87
N ILE A 156 -5.67 15.69 -34.09
CA ILE A 156 -5.47 16.76 -35.07
C ILE A 156 -5.78 16.26 -36.48
N LYS A 157 -5.26 15.07 -36.86
CA LYS A 157 -5.52 14.44 -38.17
C LYS A 157 -7.00 14.18 -38.43
N HIS A 158 -7.77 13.86 -37.41
CA HIS A 158 -9.22 13.68 -37.49
C HIS A 158 -10.02 15.00 -37.38
N GLY A 159 -9.36 16.16 -37.29
CA GLY A 159 -10.01 17.47 -37.15
C GLY A 159 -10.69 17.69 -35.79
N LYS A 160 -10.30 16.91 -34.78
CA LYS A 160 -10.85 16.90 -33.41
C LYS A 160 -9.97 17.62 -32.38
N ALA A 161 -8.84 18.17 -32.80
CA ALA A 161 -8.02 19.09 -32.01
C ALA A 161 -7.47 20.20 -32.91
N TYR A 162 -7.14 21.35 -32.32
CA TYR A 162 -6.52 22.49 -33.00
C TYR A 162 -5.57 23.21 -32.05
N VAL A 163 -4.53 23.82 -32.61
CA VAL A 163 -3.67 24.75 -31.89
C VAL A 163 -4.39 26.09 -31.81
N ASP A 164 -4.53 26.63 -30.61
CA ASP A 164 -5.03 27.95 -30.31
C ASP A 164 -3.87 28.92 -30.08
N SER A 165 -4.07 30.20 -30.37
CA SER A 165 -3.09 31.28 -30.17
C SER A 165 -3.68 32.46 -29.37
N GLN A 166 -4.80 32.21 -28.67
CA GLN A 166 -5.38 33.11 -27.70
C GLN A 166 -4.69 32.98 -26.35
N THR A 167 -4.65 34.06 -25.56
CA THR A 167 -4.06 34.01 -24.20
C THR A 167 -4.95 33.20 -23.25
N PRO A 168 -4.43 32.70 -22.11
CA PRO A 168 -5.24 31.98 -21.12
C PRO A 168 -6.48 32.76 -20.65
N GLU A 169 -6.38 34.08 -20.50
CA GLU A 169 -7.50 34.97 -20.14
C GLU A 169 -8.56 35.04 -21.24
N GLU A 170 -8.14 35.10 -22.51
CA GLU A 170 -9.04 35.08 -23.66
C GLU A 170 -9.75 33.72 -23.79
N VAL A 171 -9.01 32.61 -23.64
CA VAL A 171 -9.58 31.26 -23.65
C VAL A 171 -10.61 31.10 -22.54
N GLN A 172 -10.30 31.53 -21.31
CA GLN A 172 -11.21 31.47 -20.17
C GLN A 172 -12.47 32.33 -20.39
N LYS A 173 -12.30 33.56 -20.90
CA LYS A 173 -13.39 34.47 -21.28
C LYS A 173 -14.31 33.87 -22.34
N ASN A 174 -13.77 33.21 -23.36
CA ASN A 174 -14.53 32.65 -24.48
C ASN A 174 -15.23 31.33 -24.12
N ARG A 175 -14.72 30.57 -23.14
CA ARG A 175 -15.38 29.37 -22.57
C ARG A 175 -16.54 29.72 -21.63
N GLY A 176 -16.47 30.90 -21.01
CA GLY A 176 -17.52 31.52 -20.19
C GLY A 176 -17.69 30.89 -18.80
N GLY A 177 -18.01 31.71 -17.80
CA GLY A 177 -18.20 31.32 -16.41
C GLY A 177 -18.47 32.54 -15.51
N GLY A 178 -19.17 32.33 -14.40
CA GLY A 178 -19.37 33.38 -13.39
C GLY A 178 -18.11 33.60 -12.54
N PRO A 179 -17.98 34.76 -11.86
CA PRO A 179 -16.78 35.12 -11.08
C PRO A 179 -16.51 34.22 -9.85
N ASN A 180 -17.42 33.30 -9.52
CA ASN A 180 -17.32 32.40 -8.35
C ASN A 180 -16.25 31.30 -8.45
N ASN A 181 -15.54 31.17 -9.57
CA ASN A 181 -14.52 30.13 -9.80
C ASN A 181 -13.06 30.67 -9.76
N LEU A 182 -12.83 31.89 -9.25
CA LEU A 182 -11.48 32.42 -9.01
C LEU A 182 -11.04 32.13 -7.56
N PRO A 183 -9.87 31.52 -7.31
CA PRO A 183 -9.30 31.44 -5.97
C PRO A 183 -8.97 32.86 -5.45
N GLY A 184 -9.34 33.16 -4.20
CA GLY A 184 -8.88 34.37 -3.50
C GLY A 184 -9.81 35.59 -3.51
N VAL A 185 -10.98 35.56 -4.17
CA VAL A 185 -11.93 36.69 -4.13
C VAL A 185 -12.77 36.65 -2.84
N PRO A 186 -12.83 37.74 -2.03
CA PRO A 186 -13.61 37.79 -0.80
C PRO A 186 -15.11 37.52 -0.99
N SER A 187 -15.75 36.91 0.01
CA SER A 187 -17.19 36.61 0.02
C SER A 187 -18.07 37.85 -0.16
N SER A 188 -17.59 39.03 0.26
CA SER A 188 -18.30 40.31 0.21
C SER A 188 -18.49 40.90 -1.19
N GLU A 189 -17.74 40.44 -2.21
CA GLU A 189 -17.85 40.95 -3.59
C GLU A 189 -18.72 40.06 -4.50
N LYS A 190 -19.38 39.03 -3.94
CA LYS A 190 -20.25 38.09 -4.66
C LYS A 190 -21.63 38.69 -5.00
N LEU A 191 -21.66 39.74 -5.82
CA LEU A 191 -22.87 40.29 -6.40
C LEU A 191 -23.26 39.59 -7.71
N ASN A 192 -24.53 39.21 -7.85
CA ASN A 192 -25.12 38.71 -9.09
C ASN A 192 -25.20 39.85 -10.13
N PRO A 193 -24.49 39.81 -11.28
CA PRO A 193 -24.49 40.93 -12.23
C PRO A 193 -25.70 40.93 -13.20
N CYS A 194 -26.66 40.01 -13.05
CA CYS A 194 -27.56 39.61 -14.14
C CYS A 194 -29.06 39.62 -13.79
N GLU A 195 -29.50 40.51 -12.90
CA GLU A 195 -30.92 40.87 -12.80
C GLU A 195 -31.19 42.21 -13.51
N GLY A 196 -31.87 42.16 -14.66
CA GLY A 196 -32.59 43.33 -15.20
C GLY A 196 -32.10 44.00 -16.48
N ASN A 197 -31.15 43.46 -17.26
CA ASN A 197 -30.80 44.04 -18.57
C ASN A 197 -30.45 43.01 -19.65
N VAL A 198 -31.08 43.14 -20.83
CA VAL A 198 -30.98 42.19 -21.96
C VAL A 198 -29.65 42.31 -22.74
N PHE A 199 -28.78 43.25 -22.39
CA PHE A 199 -27.54 43.56 -23.12
C PHE A 199 -26.38 44.00 -22.20
N CYS A 200 -26.03 43.22 -21.16
CA CYS A 200 -24.75 43.43 -20.45
C CYS A 200 -24.27 42.21 -19.62
N CYS A 201 -23.20 41.55 -20.05
CA CYS A 201 -22.14 40.97 -19.19
C CYS A 201 -21.16 40.13 -20.05
N THR A 202 -19.86 40.39 -19.91
CA THR A 202 -18.77 39.60 -20.54
C THR A 202 -18.64 38.17 -20.01
N CYS A 203 -19.48 37.78 -19.03
CA CYS A 203 -19.56 36.45 -18.45
C CYS A 203 -20.41 35.45 -19.26
N CYS A 204 -21.19 35.93 -20.25
CA CYS A 204 -22.15 35.11 -21.01
C CYS A 204 -21.71 34.78 -22.44
N THR A 205 -20.59 35.31 -22.92
CA THR A 205 -20.11 35.12 -24.30
C THR A 205 -19.39 33.78 -24.48
N LYS A 206 -20.14 32.76 -24.91
CA LYS A 206 -19.56 31.52 -25.47
C LYS A 206 -19.21 31.76 -26.94
N VAL A 207 -17.93 31.77 -27.29
CA VAL A 207 -17.47 32.12 -28.65
C VAL A 207 -16.36 31.17 -29.10
N ASP A 208 -16.48 30.62 -30.31
CA ASP A 208 -15.42 29.81 -30.93
C ASP A 208 -14.12 30.63 -31.05
N SER A 209 -12.97 30.01 -30.74
CA SER A 209 -11.67 30.67 -30.97
C SER A 209 -11.52 31.05 -32.45
N PRO A 210 -10.93 32.21 -32.78
CA PRO A 210 -10.58 32.57 -34.16
C PRO A 210 -9.73 31.50 -34.87
N PHE A 211 -8.98 30.71 -34.09
CA PHE A 211 -8.06 29.67 -34.58
C PHE A 211 -8.71 28.28 -34.64
N ARG A 212 -9.96 28.12 -34.18
CA ARG A 212 -10.70 26.85 -34.14
C ARG A 212 -10.82 26.15 -35.49
N ASN A 213 -10.75 26.90 -36.59
CA ASN A 213 -10.89 26.40 -37.96
C ASN A 213 -9.58 26.43 -38.77
N ARG A 214 -8.42 26.44 -38.10
CA ARG A 214 -7.11 26.13 -38.73
C ARG A 214 -7.15 24.79 -39.47
N SER A 215 -6.39 24.67 -40.55
CA SER A 215 -6.29 23.42 -41.31
C SER A 215 -5.54 22.33 -40.52
N VAL A 216 -5.69 21.07 -40.92
CA VAL A 216 -4.98 19.95 -40.27
C VAL A 216 -3.46 20.14 -40.41
N GLU A 217 -3.01 20.58 -41.58
CA GLU A 217 -1.62 20.84 -41.91
C GLU A 217 -1.02 22.00 -41.09
N GLU A 218 -1.79 23.07 -40.88
CA GLU A 218 -1.38 24.21 -40.04
C GLU A 218 -1.28 23.79 -38.57
N ASN A 219 -2.27 23.03 -38.07
CA ASN A 219 -2.27 22.53 -36.70
C ASN A 219 -1.12 21.56 -36.44
N LEU A 220 -0.85 20.62 -37.34
CA LEU A 220 0.30 19.70 -37.22
C LEU A 220 1.63 20.47 -37.21
N ARG A 221 1.83 21.40 -38.16
CA ARG A 221 3.06 22.21 -38.20
C ARG A 221 3.26 23.02 -36.92
N LEU A 222 2.22 23.69 -36.43
CA LEU A 222 2.30 24.46 -35.18
C LEU A 222 2.56 23.55 -33.98
N PHE A 223 1.98 22.36 -33.93
CA PHE A 223 2.19 21.41 -32.82
C PHE A 223 3.60 20.77 -32.83
N GLU A 224 4.17 20.51 -34.02
CA GLU A 224 5.59 20.16 -34.18
C GLU A 224 6.51 21.33 -33.79
N GLU A 225 6.15 22.57 -34.14
CA GLU A 225 6.90 23.77 -33.71
C GLU A 225 6.82 24.01 -32.19
N MET A 226 5.69 23.67 -31.54
CA MET A 226 5.55 23.64 -30.09
C MET A 226 6.49 22.59 -29.48
N GLN A 227 6.49 21.35 -29.99
CA GLN A 227 7.39 20.29 -29.49
C GLN A 227 8.86 20.68 -29.58
N ALA A 228 9.25 21.37 -30.66
CA ALA A 228 10.61 21.85 -30.89
C ALA A 228 10.95 23.17 -30.15
N GLY A 229 10.08 23.69 -29.27
CA GLY A 229 10.34 24.88 -28.46
C GLY A 229 10.51 26.18 -29.24
N LYS A 230 9.92 26.31 -30.43
CA LYS A 230 10.10 27.48 -31.32
C LYS A 230 9.25 28.69 -30.94
N HIS A 231 8.31 28.53 -30.01
CA HIS A 231 7.39 29.56 -29.54
C HIS A 231 7.56 29.76 -28.03
N ALA A 232 7.15 30.92 -27.51
CA ALA A 232 7.27 31.22 -26.10
C ALA A 232 6.30 30.37 -25.24
N GLU A 233 6.65 30.15 -23.98
CA GLU A 233 5.78 29.56 -22.97
C GLU A 233 4.41 30.28 -22.89
N GLY A 234 3.32 29.51 -22.78
CA GLY A 234 1.93 30.02 -22.77
C GLY A 234 1.45 30.72 -24.06
N SER A 235 2.26 30.81 -25.12
CA SER A 235 1.89 31.55 -26.36
C SER A 235 1.06 30.73 -27.36
N LEU A 236 1.07 29.40 -27.25
CA LEU A 236 0.27 28.47 -28.04
C LEU A 236 -0.28 27.36 -27.14
N LEU A 237 -1.48 26.89 -27.45
CA LEU A 237 -2.21 25.92 -26.65
C LEU A 237 -2.92 24.90 -27.53
N LEU A 238 -2.68 23.59 -27.34
CA LEU A 238 -3.50 22.59 -28.01
C LEU A 238 -4.87 22.46 -27.32
N ARG A 239 -5.96 22.52 -28.07
CA ARG A 239 -7.34 22.37 -27.56
C ARG A 239 -8.07 21.23 -28.28
N ALA A 240 -8.89 20.49 -27.54
CA ALA A 240 -9.85 19.58 -28.15
C ALA A 240 -10.96 20.38 -28.84
N LYS A 241 -11.45 19.91 -29.99
CA LYS A 241 -12.54 20.51 -30.76
C LYS A 241 -13.84 19.74 -30.49
N ILE A 242 -14.63 20.25 -29.57
CA ILE A 242 -15.85 19.62 -29.07
C ILE A 242 -17.03 20.58 -29.34
N ASP A 243 -17.64 21.18 -28.31
CA ASP A 243 -18.77 22.10 -28.45
C ASP A 243 -18.68 23.25 -27.44
N MET A 244 -18.40 24.45 -27.93
CA MET A 244 -18.35 25.68 -27.11
C MET A 244 -19.69 26.05 -26.47
N ASN A 245 -20.82 25.54 -26.97
CA ASN A 245 -22.15 25.79 -26.39
C ASN A 245 -22.52 24.82 -25.27
N HIS A 246 -21.81 23.70 -25.14
CA HIS A 246 -22.17 22.56 -24.30
C HIS A 246 -22.50 22.97 -22.84
N PRO A 247 -23.51 22.38 -22.18
CA PRO A 247 -23.88 22.73 -20.81
C PRO A 247 -22.73 22.51 -19.83
N ASN A 248 -22.10 21.33 -19.86
CA ASN A 248 -20.88 21.04 -19.09
C ASN A 248 -19.67 21.83 -19.65
N MET A 249 -19.05 22.66 -18.81
CA MET A 249 -17.90 23.51 -19.14
C MET A 249 -16.66 22.70 -19.59
N ASN A 250 -16.51 21.47 -19.12
CA ASN A 250 -15.39 20.59 -19.48
C ASN A 250 -15.45 20.13 -20.95
N MET A 251 -16.60 20.26 -21.61
CA MET A 251 -16.77 19.93 -23.03
C MET A 251 -16.65 21.17 -23.95
N ARG A 252 -16.41 22.37 -23.40
CA ARG A 252 -16.25 23.60 -24.19
C ARG A 252 -14.79 23.77 -24.61
N ASP A 253 -14.44 23.11 -25.72
CA ASP A 253 -13.10 23.01 -26.29
C ASP A 253 -11.99 23.10 -25.22
N PRO A 254 -11.90 22.12 -24.32
CA PRO A 254 -10.98 22.21 -23.19
C PRO A 254 -9.52 22.19 -23.68
N PRO A 255 -8.59 22.89 -22.98
CA PRO A 255 -7.18 22.72 -23.24
C PRO A 255 -6.79 21.25 -23.08
N MET A 256 -6.01 20.71 -24.02
CA MET A 256 -5.35 19.42 -23.87
C MET A 256 -4.09 19.60 -23.03
N PRO A 257 -3.64 18.56 -22.30
CA PRO A 257 -2.51 18.68 -21.37
C PRO A 257 -1.18 18.64 -22.13
N LEU A 258 -0.98 19.60 -23.03
CA LEU A 258 0.13 19.71 -23.98
C LEU A 258 0.40 21.20 -24.25
N GLU A 259 0.93 21.90 -23.24
CA GLU A 259 1.34 23.31 -23.29
C GLU A 259 2.87 23.42 -23.42
N LEU A 260 3.35 24.56 -23.95
CA LEU A 260 4.78 24.84 -24.11
C LEU A 260 5.43 25.20 -22.77
N GLN A 261 6.34 24.38 -22.27
CA GLN A 261 7.11 24.69 -21.07
C GLN A 261 8.48 24.02 -21.08
N LYS A 262 9.46 24.64 -20.43
CA LYS A 262 10.87 24.24 -20.49
C LYS A 262 11.34 23.66 -19.15
N LEU A 263 11.09 22.36 -18.95
CA LEU A 263 11.33 21.66 -17.69
C LEU A 263 12.23 20.44 -17.87
N THR A 264 13.15 20.25 -16.93
CA THR A 264 14.12 19.15 -16.92
C THR A 264 13.55 17.99 -16.10
N ASN A 265 12.93 17.00 -16.74
CA ASN A 265 12.34 15.87 -16.02
C ASN A 265 13.41 14.90 -15.50
N ALA A 266 13.47 14.72 -14.18
CA ALA A 266 14.45 13.89 -13.48
C ALA A 266 14.35 12.37 -13.77
N CYS A 267 13.23 11.90 -14.33
CA CYS A 267 12.97 10.47 -14.56
C CYS A 267 13.31 9.99 -15.98
N THR A 268 13.31 10.87 -16.99
CA THR A 268 13.40 10.45 -18.40
C THR A 268 14.48 11.14 -19.24
N GLY A 269 15.04 12.27 -18.78
CA GLY A 269 16.17 12.91 -19.48
C GLY A 269 15.89 13.49 -20.88
N PHE A 270 14.62 13.56 -21.31
CA PHE A 270 14.24 14.11 -22.61
C PHE A 270 13.97 15.62 -22.56
N ASP A 271 14.59 16.39 -23.48
CA ASP A 271 14.18 17.75 -23.84
C ASP A 271 12.88 17.69 -24.69
N LEU A 272 11.74 17.41 -24.06
CA LEU A 272 10.42 17.60 -24.68
C LEU A 272 9.81 18.91 -24.18
N VAL A 273 9.67 19.90 -25.07
CA VAL A 273 9.18 21.25 -24.70
C VAL A 273 7.64 21.28 -24.58
N ILE A 274 7.04 20.19 -24.12
CA ILE A 274 5.60 20.07 -23.91
C ILE A 274 5.35 19.49 -22.53
N THR A 275 4.77 20.29 -21.64
CA THR A 275 4.29 19.84 -20.33
C THR A 275 2.77 19.87 -20.26
N THR A 276 2.24 19.26 -19.22
CA THR A 276 0.81 19.06 -19.00
C THR A 276 0.16 20.19 -18.19
N GLU A 277 0.81 21.36 -18.11
CA GLU A 277 0.38 22.51 -17.30
C GLU A 277 -0.85 23.26 -17.86
N LEU A 278 -1.98 22.57 -17.96
CA LEU A 278 -3.26 23.16 -17.49
C LEU A 278 -4.26 22.06 -17.11
N ALA A 279 -4.20 21.69 -15.82
CA ALA A 279 -5.16 20.83 -15.12
C ALA A 279 -5.22 19.35 -15.57
N THR A 280 -4.17 18.58 -15.30
CA THR A 280 -4.35 17.19 -14.80
C THR A 280 -4.78 17.17 -13.33
N ALA A 281 -4.40 18.19 -12.55
CA ALA A 281 -5.05 18.57 -11.30
C ALA A 281 -6.55 18.85 -11.54
N GLY A 282 -7.38 17.81 -11.42
CA GLY A 282 -8.82 17.84 -11.69
C GLY A 282 -9.31 17.10 -12.94
N ARG A 283 -8.44 16.47 -13.76
CA ARG A 283 -8.89 15.70 -14.94
C ARG A 283 -8.50 14.22 -14.93
N PRO A 284 -9.41 13.33 -15.35
CA PRO A 284 -9.21 11.90 -15.22
C PRO A 284 -8.28 11.32 -16.31
N PRO A 285 -7.45 10.31 -15.97
CA PRO A 285 -6.34 9.79 -16.78
C PRO A 285 -6.77 8.77 -17.86
N GLN A 286 -7.64 9.20 -18.78
CA GLN A 286 -8.26 8.34 -19.80
C GLN A 286 -7.25 7.56 -20.65
N LEU A 287 -6.26 8.25 -21.22
CA LEU A 287 -5.28 7.60 -22.10
C LEU A 287 -4.35 6.63 -21.36
N GLN A 288 -3.90 6.96 -20.15
CA GLN A 288 -3.07 6.05 -19.35
C GLN A 288 -3.86 4.82 -18.91
N ASP A 289 -5.10 5.02 -18.42
CA ASP A 289 -6.02 3.92 -18.12
C ASP A 289 -6.22 3.00 -19.35
N ALA A 290 -6.34 3.57 -20.55
CA ALA A 290 -6.52 2.82 -21.78
C ALA A 290 -5.26 2.06 -22.22
N ILE A 291 -4.08 2.66 -22.12
CA ILE A 291 -2.79 2.02 -22.44
C ILE A 291 -2.50 0.86 -21.47
N GLU A 292 -2.82 1.02 -20.20
CA GLU A 292 -2.63 0.01 -19.15
C GLU A 292 -3.62 -1.16 -19.21
N GLY A 293 -4.69 -1.06 -20.00
CA GLY A 293 -5.75 -2.07 -20.01
C GLY A 293 -6.68 -1.99 -18.79
N VAL A 294 -6.79 -0.83 -18.13
CA VAL A 294 -7.73 -0.61 -17.03
C VAL A 294 -9.13 -0.89 -17.53
N THR A 295 -9.90 -1.62 -16.72
CA THR A 295 -11.31 -1.92 -17.03
C THR A 295 -12.25 -1.00 -16.28
N HIS A 296 -11.95 -0.75 -15.01
CA HIS A 296 -12.78 0.00 -14.07
C HIS A 296 -11.93 1.10 -13.43
N SER A 297 -12.03 2.31 -13.97
CA SER A 297 -11.32 3.49 -13.50
C SER A 297 -12.10 4.15 -12.36
N ILE A 298 -11.56 4.10 -11.14
CA ILE A 298 -12.27 4.52 -9.94
C ILE A 298 -11.65 5.81 -9.38
N CYS A 299 -12.45 6.86 -9.26
CA CYS A 299 -12.04 8.19 -8.76
C CYS A 299 -13.09 8.76 -7.79
N THR A 300 -12.93 10.00 -7.32
CA THR A 300 -13.87 10.63 -6.39
C THR A 300 -14.90 11.53 -7.10
N LEU A 301 -15.97 11.94 -6.40
CA LEU A 301 -17.12 12.68 -6.97
C LEU A 301 -16.74 14.02 -7.63
N GLU A 302 -15.63 14.64 -7.24
CA GLU A 302 -15.08 15.85 -7.85
C GLU A 302 -14.85 15.69 -9.38
N PHE A 303 -14.68 14.45 -9.85
CA PHE A 303 -14.45 14.10 -11.25
C PHE A 303 -15.72 13.69 -12.02
N GLU A 304 -16.92 13.73 -11.42
CA GLU A 304 -18.16 13.34 -12.11
C GLU A 304 -18.43 14.19 -13.37
N ASN A 305 -18.29 15.51 -13.26
CA ASN A 305 -18.40 16.42 -14.40
C ASN A 305 -17.26 16.25 -15.43
N HIS A 306 -16.23 15.47 -15.14
CA HIS A 306 -15.17 15.14 -16.09
C HIS A 306 -15.41 13.82 -16.84
N ARG A 307 -16.37 12.98 -16.42
CA ARG A 307 -16.67 11.69 -17.06
C ARG A 307 -17.04 11.82 -18.55
N ALA A 308 -17.81 12.86 -18.91
CA ALA A 308 -18.18 13.12 -20.30
C ALA A 308 -16.96 13.44 -21.18
N LEU A 309 -15.93 14.10 -20.63
CA LEU A 309 -14.68 14.38 -21.32
C LEU A 309 -13.78 13.13 -21.37
N TYR A 310 -13.79 12.31 -20.32
CA TYR A 310 -13.12 11.00 -20.29
C TYR A 310 -13.59 10.11 -21.42
N ASP A 311 -14.90 9.90 -21.53
CA ASP A 311 -15.50 9.10 -22.59
C ASP A 311 -15.26 9.71 -23.98
N TRP A 312 -15.33 11.04 -24.12
CA TRP A 312 -15.06 11.70 -25.39
C TRP A 312 -13.66 11.41 -25.91
N PHE A 313 -12.61 11.50 -25.09
CA PHE A 313 -11.25 11.21 -25.54
C PHE A 313 -11.09 9.76 -26.02
N LEU A 314 -11.70 8.80 -25.33
CA LEU A 314 -11.63 7.37 -25.66
C LEU A 314 -12.41 7.02 -26.94
N ASP A 315 -13.58 7.63 -27.15
CA ASP A 315 -14.42 7.38 -28.32
C ASP A 315 -13.95 8.10 -29.60
N ASN A 316 -12.96 9.01 -29.49
CA ASN A 316 -12.56 9.88 -30.58
C ASN A 316 -11.18 9.63 -31.19
N THR A 317 -10.38 8.74 -30.63
CA THR A 317 -9.09 8.29 -31.20
C THR A 317 -9.18 6.87 -31.76
N SER A 318 -8.26 6.52 -32.65
CA SER A 318 -8.09 5.17 -33.18
C SER A 318 -6.97 4.36 -32.48
N ILE A 319 -6.13 4.98 -31.64
CA ILE A 319 -4.87 4.38 -31.17
C ILE A 319 -4.92 3.78 -29.74
N VAL A 320 -6.05 3.87 -29.04
CA VAL A 320 -6.18 3.28 -27.69
C VAL A 320 -6.31 1.74 -27.77
N PRO A 321 -5.51 0.98 -27.01
CA PRO A 321 -5.54 -0.48 -27.08
C PRO A 321 -6.69 -1.11 -26.26
N SER A 322 -7.33 -0.34 -25.39
CA SER A 322 -8.51 -0.75 -24.62
C SER A 322 -9.44 0.44 -24.34
N ARG A 323 -10.68 0.17 -23.93
CA ARG A 323 -11.63 1.20 -23.49
C ARG A 323 -11.99 1.04 -22.01
N PRO A 324 -11.34 1.77 -21.09
CA PRO A 324 -11.74 1.83 -19.69
C PRO A 324 -13.08 2.56 -19.51
N TYR A 325 -13.67 2.40 -18.33
CA TYR A 325 -14.86 3.14 -17.91
C TYR A 325 -14.67 3.76 -16.52
N GLN A 326 -15.04 5.03 -16.38
CA GLN A 326 -14.92 5.77 -15.11
C GLN A 326 -16.15 5.61 -14.21
N LYS A 327 -15.92 5.48 -12.91
CA LYS A 327 -16.96 5.55 -11.87
C LYS A 327 -16.44 6.20 -10.57
N GLU A 328 -17.27 7.05 -9.99
CA GLU A 328 -16.91 7.92 -8.87
C GLU A 328 -17.46 7.40 -7.54
N PHE A 329 -16.77 7.70 -6.43
CA PHE A 329 -17.25 7.46 -5.07
C PHE A 329 -17.01 8.68 -4.17
N ALA A 330 -17.81 8.83 -3.11
CA ALA A 330 -17.66 9.92 -2.16
C ALA A 330 -16.33 9.87 -1.41
N ARG A 331 -15.63 11.00 -1.28
CA ARG A 331 -14.38 11.10 -0.52
C ARG A 331 -14.57 10.73 0.96
N LEU A 332 -13.49 10.55 1.69
CA LEU A 332 -13.56 10.33 3.15
C LEU A 332 -13.17 11.58 3.91
N GLU A 333 -14.08 12.05 4.74
CA GLU A 333 -13.88 13.16 5.68
C GLU A 333 -13.99 12.60 7.10
N VAL A 334 -13.14 13.07 8.01
CA VAL A 334 -13.12 12.64 9.42
C VAL A 334 -13.19 13.87 10.32
N GLN A 335 -14.09 13.85 11.29
CA GLN A 335 -14.28 14.93 12.25
C GLN A 335 -13.04 15.12 13.12
N GLY A 336 -12.62 16.37 13.35
CA GLY A 336 -11.49 16.71 14.24
C GLY A 336 -10.09 16.44 13.65
N ALA A 337 -10.01 16.02 12.38
CA ALA A 337 -8.75 15.80 11.68
C ALA A 337 -8.82 16.27 10.23
N PHE A 338 -7.89 17.13 9.82
CA PHE A 338 -7.49 17.16 8.41
C PHE A 338 -6.93 15.78 8.07
N THR A 339 -7.41 15.20 6.98
CA THR A 339 -7.46 13.74 6.82
C THR A 339 -6.13 13.09 6.41
N SER A 340 -5.05 13.18 7.22
CA SER A 340 -3.82 12.37 7.13
C SER A 340 -3.79 11.14 8.07
N LYS A 341 -3.03 10.08 7.69
CA LYS A 341 -3.31 8.63 7.99
C LYS A 341 -3.29 8.30 9.51
N ARG A 342 -4.06 7.30 10.04
CA ARG A 342 -4.07 5.86 9.66
C ARG A 342 -5.29 5.03 10.20
N LYS A 343 -5.60 3.89 9.53
CA LYS A 343 -6.55 2.76 9.80
C LYS A 343 -8.07 3.00 9.67
N LEU A 344 -8.71 2.30 8.71
CA LEU A 344 -10.07 2.58 8.22
C LEU A 344 -10.93 1.40 7.70
N LEU A 345 -10.51 0.13 7.75
CA LEU A 345 -11.23 -0.93 7.00
C LEU A 345 -12.72 -1.06 7.35
N ARG A 346 -13.11 -0.78 8.59
CA ARG A 346 -14.53 -0.73 8.98
C ARG A 346 -15.25 0.47 8.36
N LEU A 347 -14.59 1.62 8.24
CA LEU A 347 -15.13 2.85 7.65
C LEU A 347 -15.33 2.76 6.13
N VAL A 348 -14.50 1.99 5.42
CA VAL A 348 -14.78 1.61 4.02
C VAL A 348 -16.03 0.72 3.94
N ARG A 349 -16.27 -0.15 4.94
CA ARG A 349 -17.47 -1.00 5.05
C ARG A 349 -18.72 -0.29 5.61
N VAL A 350 -18.61 0.89 6.23
CA VAL A 350 -19.76 1.71 6.62
C VAL A 350 -20.47 2.29 5.39
N GLY A 351 -19.76 2.44 4.28
CA GLY A 351 -20.37 2.65 2.96
C GLY A 351 -19.40 3.18 1.92
N VAL A 352 -19.30 2.50 0.78
CA VAL A 352 -18.90 3.15 -0.47
C VAL A 352 -20.17 3.74 -1.07
N SER A 353 -20.36 5.04 -0.85
CA SER A 353 -21.52 5.83 -1.27
C SER A 353 -21.20 6.73 -2.47
N ASP A 354 -22.25 7.15 -3.16
CA ASP A 354 -22.32 8.22 -4.16
C ASP A 354 -22.56 9.61 -3.52
N ARG A 355 -22.47 9.72 -2.19
CA ARG A 355 -22.78 10.93 -1.41
C ARG A 355 -21.77 11.18 -0.30
N ASN A 356 -21.33 12.43 -0.16
CA ASN A 356 -20.41 12.87 0.89
C ASN A 356 -21.02 12.74 2.29
N SER A 357 -20.17 12.41 3.27
CA SER A 357 -20.55 12.28 4.68
C SER A 357 -19.32 12.34 5.59
N VAL A 358 -19.44 13.04 6.71
CA VAL A 358 -18.35 13.14 7.71
C VAL A 358 -18.37 11.95 8.66
N THR A 359 -17.20 11.33 8.84
CA THR A 359 -16.96 10.24 9.80
C THR A 359 -16.69 10.78 11.21
N PRO A 360 -17.39 10.32 12.27
CA PRO A 360 -17.04 10.66 13.65
C PRO A 360 -15.70 10.06 14.08
N TRP A 361 -14.90 10.84 14.82
CA TRP A 361 -13.61 10.39 15.36
C TRP A 361 -13.71 9.15 16.25
N ASP A 362 -14.76 9.06 17.07
CA ASP A 362 -15.07 7.91 17.94
C ASP A 362 -15.01 6.56 17.20
N LEU A 363 -15.40 6.52 15.92
CA LEU A 363 -15.41 5.30 15.12
C LEU A 363 -14.01 4.92 14.62
N VAL A 364 -13.12 5.89 14.39
CA VAL A 364 -11.69 5.64 14.11
C VAL A 364 -11.04 5.03 15.36
N GLU A 365 -11.28 5.63 16.54
CA GLU A 365 -10.76 5.11 17.80
C GLU A 365 -11.31 3.73 18.16
N GLU A 366 -12.59 3.44 17.88
CA GLU A 366 -13.17 2.11 18.08
C GLU A 366 -12.46 1.07 17.20
N CYS A 367 -12.17 1.40 15.93
CA CYS A 367 -11.39 0.52 15.06
C CYS A 367 -9.97 0.26 15.59
N TRP A 368 -9.29 1.28 16.13
CA TRP A 368 -7.97 1.11 16.74
C TRP A 368 -8.02 0.25 18.00
N ARG A 369 -9.03 0.42 18.86
CA ARG A 369 -9.21 -0.41 20.07
C ARG A 369 -9.45 -1.88 19.73
N GLU A 370 -10.29 -2.17 18.74
CA GLU A 370 -10.59 -3.54 18.29
C GLU A 370 -9.36 -4.27 17.72
N ASP A 371 -8.51 -3.54 16.99
CA ASP A 371 -7.26 -4.06 16.41
C ASP A 371 -6.16 -4.25 17.47
N LEU A 372 -6.09 -3.35 18.48
CA LEU A 372 -5.04 -3.36 19.49
C LEU A 372 -5.33 -4.29 20.69
N GLU A 373 -6.58 -4.49 21.10
CA GLU A 373 -6.94 -5.39 22.24
C GLU A 373 -6.38 -6.82 22.11
N PRO A 374 -6.43 -7.52 20.96
CA PRO A 374 -5.91 -8.89 20.84
C PRO A 374 -4.38 -8.99 20.74
N ILE A 375 -3.67 -7.91 20.37
CA ILE A 375 -2.22 -7.94 20.09
C ILE A 375 -1.36 -7.21 21.14
N SER A 376 -1.97 -6.39 22.00
CA SER A 376 -1.22 -5.56 22.96
C SER A 376 -0.95 -6.29 24.28
N LYS A 377 0.30 -6.34 24.70
CA LYS A 377 0.70 -6.92 26.00
C LYS A 377 0.18 -6.03 27.14
N ARG A 378 -0.54 -6.58 28.12
CA ARG A 378 -0.95 -5.83 29.32
C ARG A 378 0.25 -5.56 30.23
N ARG A 379 0.40 -4.31 30.67
CA ARG A 379 1.50 -3.81 31.51
C ARG A 379 0.98 -2.74 32.47
N LEU A 380 1.68 -2.57 33.59
CA LEU A 380 1.44 -1.53 34.57
C LEU A 380 2.36 -0.32 34.30
N ALA A 381 1.73 0.85 34.20
CA ALA A 381 2.38 2.13 34.08
C ALA A 381 1.57 3.16 34.87
N VAL A 382 2.27 4.12 35.48
CA VAL A 382 1.71 5.21 36.27
C VAL A 382 2.13 6.51 35.59
N LEU A 383 1.16 7.32 35.15
CA LEU A 383 1.41 8.47 34.28
C LEU A 383 1.74 9.75 35.05
N ASP A 384 1.04 10.01 36.17
CA ASP A 384 1.42 11.02 37.16
C ASP A 384 1.73 10.33 38.51
N PRO A 385 3.00 10.05 38.82
CA PRO A 385 3.37 9.26 40.00
C PRO A 385 3.13 9.99 41.33
N LEU A 386 2.31 9.36 42.18
CA LEU A 386 2.16 9.67 43.60
C LEU A 386 2.72 8.52 44.43
N ALA A 387 3.63 8.82 45.36
CA ALA A 387 4.26 7.82 46.21
C ALA A 387 3.30 7.31 47.30
N VAL A 388 3.34 6.00 47.56
CA VAL A 388 2.60 5.34 48.63
C VAL A 388 3.56 4.45 49.41
N GLU A 389 3.56 4.58 50.74
CA GLU A 389 4.24 3.67 51.66
C GLU A 389 3.22 2.80 52.38
N ILE A 390 3.48 1.50 52.42
CA ILE A 390 2.65 0.51 53.11
C ILE A 390 3.31 0.21 54.46
N VAL A 391 2.82 0.84 55.53
CA VAL A 391 3.56 0.98 56.81
C VAL A 391 3.85 -0.35 57.50
N ASP A 392 2.93 -1.32 57.38
CA ASP A 392 2.98 -2.63 58.05
C ASP A 392 3.52 -3.77 57.15
N TYR A 393 4.11 -3.45 55.99
CA TYR A 393 4.59 -4.47 55.06
C TYR A 393 6.01 -4.94 55.42
N GLU A 394 6.10 -6.05 56.17
CA GLU A 394 7.37 -6.66 56.61
C GLU A 394 7.86 -7.84 55.73
N LYS A 395 7.06 -8.30 54.75
CA LYS A 395 7.30 -9.54 53.98
C LYS A 395 7.76 -9.29 52.53
N GLU A 396 9.03 -8.98 52.30
CA GLU A 396 9.50 -8.68 50.92
C GLU A 396 9.42 -9.85 49.90
N GLU A 397 9.15 -11.10 50.32
CA GLU A 397 9.33 -12.29 49.46
C GLU A 397 8.05 -12.91 48.84
N GLU A 398 6.83 -12.53 49.25
CA GLU A 398 5.61 -13.21 48.77
C GLU A 398 5.21 -12.86 47.31
N ILE A 399 5.46 -11.64 46.83
CA ILE A 399 5.12 -11.20 45.46
C ILE A 399 6.37 -10.67 44.74
N PRO A 400 6.83 -11.33 43.66
CA PRO A 400 7.91 -10.81 42.83
C PRO A 400 7.58 -9.42 42.27
N GLY A 401 8.46 -8.45 42.50
CA GLY A 401 8.25 -7.07 42.05
C GLY A 401 7.21 -6.29 42.87
N PHE A 402 6.99 -6.63 44.15
CA PHE A 402 6.26 -5.79 45.11
C PHE A 402 7.19 -5.37 46.25
N SER A 403 6.94 -4.22 46.88
CA SER A 403 7.67 -3.79 48.08
C SER A 403 6.84 -2.83 48.94
N ARG A 404 7.39 -2.45 50.10
CA ARG A 404 6.83 -1.42 51.00
C ARG A 404 6.51 -0.09 50.31
N ASN A 405 7.21 0.27 49.23
CA ASN A 405 7.01 1.53 48.53
C ASN A 405 6.51 1.27 47.10
N VAL A 406 5.40 1.91 46.73
CA VAL A 406 4.80 1.82 45.39
C VAL A 406 4.45 3.22 44.89
N PHE A 407 4.31 3.36 43.58
CA PHE A 407 3.68 4.53 42.95
C PHE A 407 2.28 4.15 42.47
N ILE A 408 1.32 5.04 42.68
CA ILE A 408 -0.01 5.02 42.06
C ILE A 408 -0.16 6.27 41.19
N ASP A 409 -1.14 6.29 40.29
CA ASP A 409 -1.47 7.51 39.57
C ASP A 409 -2.15 8.53 40.50
N ARG A 410 -1.74 9.80 40.41
CA ARG A 410 -2.25 10.88 41.25
C ARG A 410 -3.78 11.02 41.15
N SER A 411 -4.37 10.69 40.00
CA SER A 411 -5.83 10.73 39.81
C SER A 411 -6.60 9.66 40.62
N ASP A 412 -5.91 8.69 41.23
CA ASP A 412 -6.48 7.69 42.14
C ASP A 412 -6.42 8.08 43.62
N TYR A 413 -5.96 9.29 43.92
CA TYR A 413 -6.16 9.96 45.21
C TYR A 413 -6.85 11.32 45.04
N GLN A 414 -7.89 11.58 45.84
CA GLN A 414 -8.54 12.89 45.89
C GLN A 414 -8.98 13.27 47.31
N GLU A 415 -8.40 14.33 47.88
CA GLU A 415 -8.65 14.77 49.26
C GLU A 415 -10.12 15.14 49.52
N ASN A 416 -10.75 15.80 48.53
CA ASN A 416 -12.18 16.11 48.52
C ASN A 416 -12.86 15.33 47.38
N PRO A 417 -13.19 14.04 47.59
CA PRO A 417 -13.68 13.17 46.53
C PRO A 417 -15.18 13.46 46.22
N PRO A 418 -15.58 13.57 44.94
CA PRO A 418 -16.98 13.79 44.57
C PRO A 418 -17.85 12.55 44.84
N GLU A 419 -19.17 12.72 44.85
CA GLU A 419 -20.13 11.64 45.08
C GLU A 419 -19.98 10.52 44.02
N GLY A 420 -19.68 9.29 44.46
CA GLY A 420 -19.39 8.16 43.58
C GLY A 420 -17.92 8.04 43.14
N TYR A 421 -17.00 8.80 43.75
CA TYR A 421 -15.57 8.50 43.68
C TYR A 421 -15.25 7.29 44.57
N PHE A 422 -14.62 6.27 43.98
CA PHE A 422 -14.41 4.96 44.62
C PHE A 422 -12.93 4.57 44.78
N ARG A 423 -11.99 5.51 44.64
CA ARG A 423 -10.54 5.28 44.88
C ARG A 423 -10.13 5.90 46.23
N LEU A 424 -8.85 6.19 46.46
CA LEU A 424 -8.40 6.76 47.73
C LEU A 424 -8.85 8.21 47.88
N GLY A 425 -9.28 8.60 49.07
CA GLY A 425 -9.65 9.99 49.34
C GLY A 425 -9.70 10.31 50.82
N LYS A 426 -10.83 10.05 51.47
CA LYS A 426 -10.94 10.20 52.93
C LYS A 426 -10.05 9.18 53.63
N ILE A 427 -9.45 9.57 54.76
CA ILE A 427 -8.74 8.62 55.65
C ILE A 427 -9.67 7.46 55.99
N GLY A 428 -9.14 6.24 55.93
CA GLY A 428 -9.87 4.98 56.06
C GLY A 428 -10.49 4.43 54.76
N SER A 429 -10.35 5.12 53.62
CA SER A 429 -10.73 4.58 52.30
C SER A 429 -9.79 3.48 51.83
N GLU A 430 -10.31 2.55 51.03
CA GLU A 430 -9.63 1.32 50.62
C GLU A 430 -9.70 1.08 49.10
N VAL A 431 -8.60 0.57 48.54
CA VAL A 431 -8.49 0.13 47.13
C VAL A 431 -7.72 -1.17 47.04
N LYS A 432 -8.00 -1.99 46.02
CA LYS A 432 -7.17 -3.16 45.66
C LYS A 432 -6.09 -2.74 44.67
N LEU A 433 -4.84 -3.04 44.97
CA LEU A 433 -3.75 -2.96 44.01
C LEU A 433 -3.87 -4.11 43.01
N ARG A 434 -3.83 -3.81 41.71
CA ARG A 434 -3.95 -4.81 40.64
C ARG A 434 -2.90 -5.92 40.81
N TYR A 435 -3.31 -7.19 40.76
CA TYR A 435 -2.46 -8.37 41.01
C TYR A 435 -1.78 -8.43 42.39
N SER A 436 -2.24 -7.63 43.37
CA SER A 436 -1.64 -7.52 44.70
C SER A 436 -2.71 -7.30 45.80
N TYR A 437 -2.30 -6.79 46.96
CA TYR A 437 -3.07 -6.63 48.19
C TYR A 437 -4.14 -5.52 48.13
N VAL A 438 -5.00 -5.47 49.14
CA VAL A 438 -5.84 -4.30 49.44
C VAL A 438 -5.02 -3.35 50.29
N ILE A 439 -5.13 -2.05 50.06
CA ILE A 439 -4.50 -1.02 50.89
C ILE A 439 -5.55 -0.05 51.43
N LYS A 440 -5.34 0.43 52.66
CA LYS A 440 -6.21 1.39 53.35
C LYS A 440 -5.44 2.67 53.66
N LEU A 441 -5.94 3.83 53.25
CA LEU A 441 -5.31 5.13 53.53
C LEU A 441 -5.39 5.51 55.02
N GLU A 442 -4.26 5.92 55.59
CA GLU A 442 -4.16 6.34 56.99
C GLU A 442 -3.67 7.79 57.14
N GLU A 443 -2.63 8.16 56.39
CA GLU A 443 -2.00 9.49 56.48
C GLU A 443 -1.74 10.06 55.09
N VAL A 444 -1.89 11.37 54.95
CA VAL A 444 -1.61 12.14 53.74
C VAL A 444 -0.47 13.10 54.03
N VAL A 445 0.70 12.85 53.45
CA VAL A 445 1.90 13.67 53.64
C VAL A 445 1.92 14.78 52.58
N LYS A 446 2.02 16.02 53.05
CA LYS A 446 2.09 17.23 52.24
C LYS A 446 3.46 17.89 52.34
N ASP A 447 3.89 18.56 51.28
CA ASP A 447 5.07 19.43 51.30
C ASP A 447 4.78 20.81 51.91
N ALA A 448 5.80 21.67 51.97
CA ALA A 448 5.69 23.03 52.49
C ALA A 448 4.75 23.94 51.67
N ALA A 449 4.38 23.57 50.44
CA ALA A 449 3.40 24.26 49.61
C ALA A 449 1.98 23.66 49.76
N GLY A 450 1.80 22.66 50.63
CA GLY A 450 0.53 21.97 50.85
C GLY A 450 0.17 20.94 49.77
N LYS A 451 1.07 20.65 48.82
CA LYS A 451 0.85 19.66 47.77
C LYS A 451 1.05 18.26 48.35
N VAL A 452 0.17 17.33 48.00
CA VAL A 452 0.28 15.92 48.44
C VAL A 452 1.42 15.24 47.67
N VAL A 453 2.45 14.83 48.42
CA VAL A 453 3.67 14.20 47.89
C VAL A 453 3.75 12.71 48.16
N LYS A 454 3.13 12.24 49.26
CA LYS A 454 3.16 10.83 49.67
C LYS A 454 1.92 10.45 50.46
N LEU A 455 1.44 9.22 50.29
CA LEU A 455 0.40 8.62 51.13
C LEU A 455 1.02 7.53 52.01
N LYS A 456 0.47 7.33 53.21
CA LYS A 456 0.74 6.14 54.04
C LYS A 456 -0.52 5.31 54.13
N CYS A 457 -0.37 4.01 53.90
CA CYS A 457 -1.45 3.03 53.94
C CYS A 457 -1.06 1.81 54.76
N HIS A 458 -2.02 1.07 55.32
CA HIS A 458 -1.78 -0.27 55.84
C HIS A 458 -2.39 -1.36 54.95
N ASP A 459 -1.93 -2.61 55.13
CA ASP A 459 -2.46 -3.82 54.50
C ASP A 459 -3.32 -4.61 55.51
N PRO A 460 -4.66 -4.68 55.35
CA PRO A 460 -5.55 -5.42 56.24
C PRO A 460 -5.54 -6.96 56.04
N SER A 461 -4.70 -7.51 55.14
CA SER A 461 -4.67 -8.92 54.70
C SER A 461 -5.92 -9.37 53.91
N THR A 462 -5.95 -10.47 53.12
CA THR A 462 -4.96 -11.48 52.71
C THR A 462 -4.87 -11.52 51.18
N ARG A 463 -3.77 -12.07 50.61
CA ARG A 463 -3.57 -12.19 49.16
C ARG A 463 -4.74 -12.87 48.44
N ASP A 464 -5.16 -12.27 47.33
CA ASP A 464 -6.23 -12.69 46.41
C ASP A 464 -7.65 -12.90 46.95
N VAL A 465 -7.89 -12.78 48.26
CA VAL A 465 -9.25 -12.78 48.81
C VAL A 465 -9.84 -11.37 48.77
N MET A 466 -10.91 -11.18 47.99
CA MET A 466 -11.77 -10.00 48.17
C MET A 466 -12.49 -10.14 49.52
N PRO A 467 -12.53 -9.09 50.37
CA PRO A 467 -13.32 -9.14 51.60
C PRO A 467 -14.77 -9.54 51.30
N ALA A 468 -15.28 -10.56 51.97
CA ALA A 468 -16.59 -11.15 51.65
C ALA A 468 -17.75 -10.16 51.86
N ASP A 469 -17.53 -9.16 52.71
CA ASP A 469 -18.41 -8.09 53.14
C ASP A 469 -18.31 -6.80 52.29
N ARG A 470 -17.19 -6.56 51.59
CA ARG A 470 -16.91 -5.29 50.90
C ARG A 470 -16.02 -5.44 49.66
N LYS A 471 -16.36 -4.71 48.58
CA LYS A 471 -15.71 -4.81 47.26
C LYS A 471 -14.93 -3.52 46.92
N PRO A 472 -13.67 -3.36 47.37
CA PRO A 472 -12.84 -2.21 47.00
C PRO A 472 -12.59 -2.16 45.48
N LYS A 473 -12.45 -0.96 44.91
CA LYS A 473 -12.09 -0.82 43.48
C LYS A 473 -10.63 -1.14 43.25
N VAL A 474 -10.33 -1.63 42.05
CA VAL A 474 -8.98 -2.00 41.64
C VAL A 474 -8.31 -0.82 40.93
N ILE A 475 -7.09 -0.47 41.35
CA ILE A 475 -6.22 0.53 40.71
C ILE A 475 -4.92 -0.10 40.22
N HIS A 476 -4.28 0.50 39.22
CA HIS A 476 -2.92 0.12 38.81
C HIS A 476 -1.89 0.78 39.74
N TRP A 477 -0.66 0.27 39.71
CA TRP A 477 0.46 0.75 40.52
C TRP A 477 1.76 0.23 39.89
N VAL A 478 2.90 0.78 40.27
CA VAL A 478 4.23 0.19 39.98
C VAL A 478 5.09 0.19 41.24
N ASN A 479 6.01 -0.76 41.33
CA ASN A 479 6.89 -0.91 42.49
C ASN A 479 7.99 0.15 42.52
N ALA A 480 8.14 0.91 43.60
CA ALA A 480 9.13 1.98 43.64
C ALA A 480 10.59 1.48 43.72
N LYS A 481 10.80 0.20 44.05
CA LYS A 481 12.12 -0.44 44.18
C LYS A 481 12.77 -0.76 42.83
N ASP A 482 11.97 -1.05 41.79
CA ASP A 482 12.46 -1.51 40.48
C ASP A 482 11.67 -1.01 39.25
N CYS A 483 10.76 -0.04 39.42
CA CYS A 483 10.17 0.68 38.29
C CYS A 483 11.22 1.45 37.49
N LEU A 484 10.96 1.64 36.21
CA LEU A 484 11.79 2.42 35.29
C LEU A 484 11.16 3.80 35.04
N ASP A 485 12.01 4.79 34.77
CA ASP A 485 11.58 6.10 34.30
C ASP A 485 11.25 6.05 32.80
N ALA A 486 10.10 6.60 32.43
CA ALA A 486 9.67 6.68 31.04
C ALA A 486 9.04 8.05 30.73
N GLU A 487 9.21 8.48 29.49
CA GLU A 487 8.41 9.52 28.88
C GLU A 487 7.16 8.89 28.27
N VAL A 488 5.99 9.45 28.58
CA VAL A 488 4.74 9.05 27.93
C VAL A 488 4.13 10.26 27.23
N ARG A 489 3.80 10.11 25.95
CA ARG A 489 3.20 11.16 25.11
C ARG A 489 1.74 10.80 24.87
N LEU A 490 0.83 11.56 25.45
CA LEU A 490 -0.60 11.43 25.26
C LEU A 490 -0.99 12.25 24.02
N ILE A 491 -1.26 11.54 22.93
CA ILE A 491 -1.74 12.12 21.68
C ILE A 491 -3.28 12.12 21.72
N ASN A 492 -3.88 13.20 21.23
CA ASN A 492 -5.32 13.49 21.15
C ASN A 492 -5.65 14.06 19.75
N PRO A 493 -6.94 14.21 19.37
CA PRO A 493 -7.31 14.90 18.15
C PRO A 493 -6.66 16.29 18.05
N LEU A 494 -6.11 16.62 16.87
CA LEU A 494 -5.39 17.88 16.65
C LEU A 494 -6.32 19.09 16.69
N PHE A 495 -7.59 18.92 16.30
CA PHE A 495 -8.61 19.95 16.34
C PHE A 495 -9.78 19.56 17.22
N LEU A 496 -10.35 20.57 17.89
CA LEU A 496 -11.70 20.51 18.43
C LEU A 496 -12.71 20.47 17.26
N PRO A 497 -13.98 20.10 17.49
CA PRO A 497 -14.99 20.06 16.43
C PRO A 497 -15.13 21.41 15.70
N ILE A 498 -14.70 21.44 14.44
CA ILE A 498 -14.77 22.62 13.57
C ILE A 498 -16.17 22.72 12.92
N PRO A 499 -16.85 23.89 12.95
CA PRO A 499 -18.08 24.10 12.19
C PRO A 499 -17.83 24.15 10.68
N ASP A 500 -18.77 23.59 9.91
CA ASP A 500 -18.80 23.71 8.44
C ASP A 500 -20.18 24.26 8.00
N PRO A 501 -20.26 25.44 7.37
CA PRO A 501 -19.15 26.36 7.08
C PRO A 501 -18.56 27.00 8.34
N LEU A 502 -17.31 27.46 8.24
CA LEU A 502 -16.66 28.27 9.27
C LEU A 502 -17.45 29.58 9.50
N PRO A 503 -17.55 30.08 10.75
CA PRO A 503 -18.13 31.39 11.03
C PRO A 503 -17.32 32.51 10.36
N GLU A 504 -18.01 33.57 9.92
CA GLU A 504 -17.38 34.69 9.22
C GLU A 504 -16.31 35.37 10.08
N GLY A 505 -15.13 35.58 9.50
CA GLY A 505 -13.97 36.17 10.18
C GLY A 505 -13.19 35.25 11.12
N LYS A 506 -13.51 33.95 11.20
CA LYS A 506 -12.75 32.97 12.00
C LYS A 506 -11.84 32.08 11.17
N ASP A 507 -10.71 31.69 11.76
CA ASP A 507 -9.73 30.78 11.16
C ASP A 507 -9.79 29.38 11.81
N TRP A 508 -9.41 28.34 11.06
CA TRP A 508 -9.35 26.95 11.56
C TRP A 508 -8.28 26.78 12.66
N VAL A 509 -7.27 27.65 12.68
CA VAL A 509 -6.22 27.70 13.71
C VAL A 509 -6.83 27.94 15.11
N GLU A 510 -7.93 28.69 15.22
CA GLU A 510 -8.63 28.93 16.51
C GLU A 510 -9.20 27.65 17.14
N TYR A 511 -9.38 26.59 16.34
CA TYR A 511 -9.94 25.31 16.77
C TYR A 511 -8.85 24.26 17.06
N MET A 512 -7.57 24.63 17.04
CA MET A 512 -6.49 23.74 17.50
C MET A 512 -6.73 23.30 18.95
N ASN A 513 -6.61 22.00 19.20
CA ASN A 513 -6.76 21.43 20.54
C ASN A 513 -5.49 21.68 21.37
N PRO A 514 -5.53 22.46 22.47
CA PRO A 514 -4.35 22.71 23.31
C PRO A 514 -3.88 21.44 24.02
N GLU A 515 -4.73 20.41 24.12
CA GLU A 515 -4.39 19.11 24.68
C GLU A 515 -4.00 18.07 23.60
N ALA A 516 -3.80 18.48 22.33
CA ALA A 516 -3.42 17.57 21.23
C ALA A 516 -2.17 16.72 21.53
N TRP A 517 -1.24 17.28 22.32
CA TRP A 517 0.00 16.65 22.74
C TRP A 517 0.29 16.98 24.21
N VAL A 518 0.30 15.97 25.09
CA VAL A 518 0.66 16.12 26.51
C VAL A 518 1.78 15.14 26.86
N GLN A 519 2.85 15.62 27.50
CA GLN A 519 4.00 14.81 27.89
C GLN A 519 4.01 14.56 29.40
N CYS A 520 4.16 13.29 29.79
CA CYS A 520 4.13 12.83 31.18
C CYS A 520 5.48 12.18 31.55
N ALA A 521 5.96 12.46 32.78
CA ALA A 521 7.08 11.76 33.39
C ALA A 521 6.55 10.55 34.18
N ALA A 522 6.43 9.42 33.47
CA ALA A 522 5.79 8.22 33.97
C ALA A 522 6.77 7.28 34.69
N LYS A 523 6.23 6.44 35.57
CA LYS A 523 6.93 5.27 36.13
C LYS A 523 6.31 4.01 35.55
N VAL A 524 7.13 3.11 35.01
CA VAL A 524 6.68 1.89 34.33
C VAL A 524 7.26 0.63 34.98
N GLU A 525 6.57 -0.51 34.85
CA GLU A 525 7.07 -1.77 35.40
C GLU A 525 8.40 -2.22 34.76
N ARG A 526 9.24 -2.93 35.53
CA ARG A 526 10.59 -3.38 35.11
C ARG A 526 10.61 -4.13 33.77
N ALA A 527 9.58 -4.92 33.48
CA ALA A 527 9.49 -5.72 32.26
C ALA A 527 9.39 -4.89 30.96
N LEU A 528 9.10 -3.58 31.06
CA LEU A 528 9.14 -2.67 29.91
C LEU A 528 10.56 -2.22 29.53
N GLY A 529 11.58 -2.48 30.35
CA GLY A 529 12.97 -2.20 29.99
C GLY A 529 13.56 -3.09 28.89
N GLN A 530 12.80 -4.11 28.45
CA GLN A 530 13.16 -5.02 27.35
C GLN A 530 12.25 -4.85 26.12
N CYS A 531 11.43 -3.80 26.05
CA CYS A 531 10.58 -3.56 24.88
C CYS A 531 11.43 -3.17 23.65
N VAL A 532 11.10 -3.74 22.50
CA VAL A 532 11.67 -3.30 21.22
C VAL A 532 10.85 -2.18 20.61
N LEU A 533 11.32 -1.58 19.51
CA LEU A 533 10.56 -0.56 18.80
C LEU A 533 9.24 -1.14 18.27
N GLU A 534 8.21 -0.31 18.24
CA GLU A 534 6.85 -0.70 17.88
C GLU A 534 6.18 -1.77 18.75
N ASP A 535 6.78 -2.22 19.86
CA ASP A 535 6.08 -3.11 20.80
C ASP A 535 4.79 -2.42 21.30
N ARG A 536 3.68 -3.16 21.26
CA ARG A 536 2.31 -2.66 21.53
C ARG A 536 1.88 -3.08 22.93
N PHE A 537 1.48 -2.11 23.74
CA PHE A 537 1.11 -2.32 25.14
C PHE A 537 -0.27 -1.76 25.46
N GLN A 538 -1.02 -2.47 26.30
CA GLN A 538 -2.16 -1.91 27.01
C GLN A 538 -1.69 -1.54 28.41
N PHE A 539 -1.47 -0.25 28.65
CA PHE A 539 -1.21 0.23 30.01
C PHE A 539 -2.54 0.23 30.76
N GLU A 540 -2.65 -0.61 31.78
CA GLU A 540 -3.94 -0.92 32.38
C GLU A 540 -4.64 0.34 32.93
N ARG A 541 -5.91 0.52 32.56
CA ARG A 541 -6.75 1.71 32.86
C ARG A 541 -6.34 3.01 32.14
N CYS A 542 -5.18 3.07 31.47
CA CYS A 542 -4.70 4.27 30.78
C CYS A 542 -5.07 4.30 29.29
N GLY A 543 -4.79 3.22 28.55
CA GLY A 543 -4.94 3.20 27.10
C GLY A 543 -4.03 2.19 26.42
N TYR A 544 -3.96 2.30 25.09
CA TYR A 544 -3.03 1.59 24.25
C TYR A 544 -1.86 2.48 23.86
N PHE A 545 -0.65 1.91 23.94
CA PHE A 545 0.61 2.60 23.79
C PHE A 545 1.55 1.82 22.87
N VAL A 546 2.48 2.53 22.22
CA VAL A 546 3.52 1.95 21.38
C VAL A 546 4.89 2.47 21.83
N ALA A 547 5.89 1.58 21.91
CA ALA A 547 7.28 1.94 22.19
C ALA A 547 7.91 2.71 21.00
N TRP A 548 8.60 3.82 21.29
CA TRP A 548 9.05 4.78 20.29
C TRP A 548 10.55 5.06 20.37
N LYS A 549 11.25 5.11 19.21
CA LYS A 549 12.63 5.62 19.10
C LYS A 549 12.60 7.07 18.66
N HIS A 550 13.38 7.94 19.30
CA HIS A 550 13.84 9.13 18.59
C HIS A 550 14.79 8.66 17.50
N SER A 551 14.41 8.86 16.23
CA SER A 551 15.27 8.65 15.07
C SER A 551 16.59 9.41 15.27
N SER A 552 17.65 8.87 14.67
CA SER A 552 18.99 9.48 14.57
C SER A 552 19.89 9.48 15.81
N ALA A 553 19.60 8.76 16.91
CA ALA A 553 20.55 8.64 18.02
C ALA A 553 20.83 7.17 18.47
N PRO A 554 22.09 6.87 18.87
CA PRO A 554 22.50 5.54 19.34
C PRO A 554 21.82 5.14 20.66
N ASP A 555 21.93 3.85 21.01
CA ASP A 555 21.20 3.25 22.14
C ASP A 555 21.75 3.64 23.52
N TYR A 556 22.93 4.26 23.54
CA TYR A 556 23.54 4.97 24.66
C TYR A 556 23.86 6.40 24.22
N ASP A 557 23.89 7.36 25.15
CA ASP A 557 24.53 8.64 24.88
C ASP A 557 26.08 8.50 24.88
N CYS A 558 26.79 9.57 24.52
CA CYS A 558 28.26 9.59 24.50
C CYS A 558 28.91 9.48 25.91
N PHE A 559 28.12 9.33 26.97
CA PHE A 559 28.55 9.08 28.34
C PHE A 559 28.18 7.68 28.86
N GLY A 560 27.58 6.83 28.01
CA GLY A 560 27.20 5.46 28.36
C GLY A 560 25.88 5.36 29.14
N THR A 561 25.07 6.42 29.18
CA THR A 561 23.78 6.41 29.89
C THR A 561 22.74 5.60 29.10
N PRO A 562 22.06 4.62 29.70
CA PRO A 562 20.94 3.92 29.05
C PRO A 562 19.81 4.88 28.69
N ARG A 563 19.26 4.75 27.49
CA ARG A 563 18.19 5.64 26.99
C ARG A 563 16.94 5.67 27.88
N LYS A 564 16.38 6.87 28.02
CA LYS A 564 15.06 7.14 28.58
C LYS A 564 13.98 6.46 27.73
N LEU A 565 13.21 5.54 28.32
CA LEU A 565 12.10 4.86 27.63
C LEU A 565 11.06 5.89 27.16
N THR A 566 10.48 5.71 25.96
CA THR A 566 9.45 6.61 25.43
C THR A 566 8.28 5.82 24.83
N PHE A 567 7.05 6.20 25.20
CA PHE A 567 5.82 5.55 24.72
C PHE A 567 4.80 6.59 24.22
N ASN A 568 4.25 6.37 23.02
CA ASN A 568 3.17 7.20 22.46
C ASN A 568 1.82 6.52 22.73
N ARG A 569 0.83 7.26 23.25
CA ARG A 569 -0.56 6.76 23.35
C ARG A 569 -1.19 6.77 21.97
N VAL A 570 -1.64 5.60 21.52
CA VAL A 570 -2.37 5.42 20.26
C VAL A 570 -3.85 5.74 20.44
N VAL A 571 -4.47 5.21 21.50
CA VAL A 571 -5.89 5.45 21.81
C VAL A 571 -6.19 5.23 23.30
N PRO A 572 -7.00 6.07 23.97
CA PRO A 572 -7.44 5.81 25.34
C PRO A 572 -8.40 4.62 25.41
N LEU A 573 -8.53 3.99 26.59
CA LEU A 573 -9.55 2.94 26.78
C LEU A 573 -10.97 3.51 26.64
N LYS A 574 -11.93 2.64 26.29
CA LYS A 574 -13.35 3.01 26.24
C LYS A 574 -13.86 3.31 27.66
N GLU A 575 -14.29 4.53 27.92
CA GLU A 575 -14.82 4.91 29.23
C GLU A 575 -16.09 4.12 29.58
N SER A 576 -16.27 3.80 30.86
CA SER A 576 -17.48 3.12 31.31
C SER A 576 -18.68 4.08 31.31
N SER A 577 -19.85 3.55 30.96
CA SER A 577 -21.11 4.30 30.90
C SER A 577 -21.52 4.94 32.23
N ASP A 578 -20.98 4.45 33.35
CA ASP A 578 -21.20 5.00 34.68
C ASP A 578 -20.40 6.28 34.96
N LYS A 579 -19.25 6.47 34.30
CA LYS A 579 -18.44 7.70 34.43
C LYS A 579 -19.11 8.87 33.71
N LYS A 580 -19.69 8.62 32.52
CA LYS A 580 -20.59 9.57 31.82
C LYS A 580 -21.82 9.99 32.65
N LYS A 581 -22.29 9.16 33.60
CA LYS A 581 -23.35 9.55 34.56
C LYS A 581 -22.84 10.39 35.73
N LEU A 582 -21.55 10.28 36.08
CA LEU A 582 -20.96 10.98 37.21
C LEU A 582 -20.43 12.36 36.81
N GLU A 583 -19.74 12.47 35.68
CA GLU A 583 -19.26 13.75 35.15
C GLU A 583 -20.44 14.59 34.61
N GLY A 584 -21.50 13.92 34.14
CA GLY A 584 -22.83 14.51 33.88
C GLY A 584 -23.63 14.94 35.12
N ARG A 585 -23.03 14.95 36.32
CA ARG A 585 -23.52 15.70 37.50
C ARG A 585 -22.73 16.98 37.76
N GLY A 586 -21.56 17.16 37.15
CA GLY A 586 -20.76 18.39 37.22
C GLY A 586 -21.08 19.37 36.08
N ALA A 587 -21.45 18.86 34.90
CA ALA A 587 -22.16 19.63 33.89
C ALA A 587 -23.67 19.64 34.22
N ALA A 588 -24.34 20.78 33.99
CA ALA A 588 -25.72 21.03 34.38
C ALA A 588 -26.65 19.85 34.06
N SER A 589 -27.40 19.37 35.06
CA SER A 589 -28.13 18.11 34.93
C SER A 589 -29.26 18.24 33.91
N ARG A 590 -29.73 17.10 33.38
CA ARG A 590 -30.89 17.05 32.50
C ARG A 590 -32.14 17.72 33.11
N LYS A 591 -32.19 17.82 34.45
CA LYS A 591 -33.24 18.49 35.21
C LYS A 591 -33.10 20.02 35.17
N ASP A 592 -31.87 20.52 35.17
CA ASP A 592 -31.57 21.96 35.07
C ASP A 592 -31.74 22.44 33.62
N ALA A 593 -31.35 21.63 32.63
CA ALA A 593 -31.66 21.88 31.23
C ALA A 593 -33.18 21.85 30.94
N GLN A 594 -33.92 20.93 31.57
CA GLN A 594 -35.39 20.93 31.50
C GLN A 594 -36.02 22.11 32.25
N ALA A 595 -35.46 22.56 33.38
CA ALA A 595 -35.92 23.74 34.09
C ALA A 595 -35.64 25.04 33.30
N ALA A 596 -34.46 25.16 32.69
CA ALA A 596 -34.13 26.28 31.81
C ALA A 596 -35.01 26.31 30.55
N ALA A 597 -35.22 25.15 29.91
CA ALA A 597 -36.14 25.04 28.77
C ALA A 597 -37.59 25.33 29.14
N ALA A 598 -38.04 24.95 30.34
CA ALA A 598 -39.37 25.28 30.84
C ALA A 598 -39.50 26.77 31.16
N ALA A 599 -38.49 27.37 31.80
CA ALA A 599 -38.45 28.80 32.10
C ALA A 599 -38.41 29.66 30.83
N GLU A 600 -37.64 29.26 29.81
CA GLU A 600 -37.59 29.98 28.53
C GLU A 600 -38.87 29.77 27.72
N LYS A 601 -39.47 28.57 27.75
CA LYS A 601 -40.81 28.33 27.20
C LYS A 601 -41.86 29.24 27.88
N GLU A 602 -41.80 29.39 29.19
CA GLU A 602 -42.69 30.27 29.95
C GLU A 602 -42.42 31.76 29.68
N ARG A 603 -41.15 32.15 29.44
CA ARG A 603 -40.76 33.52 29.04
C ARG A 603 -41.31 33.87 27.66
N LEU A 604 -41.08 33.01 26.66
CA LEU A 604 -41.55 33.21 25.29
C LEU A 604 -43.08 33.18 25.18
N GLN A 605 -43.77 32.35 25.99
CA GLN A 605 -45.24 32.34 26.06
C GLN A 605 -45.85 33.59 26.72
N LYS A 606 -45.04 34.42 27.40
CA LYS A 606 -45.46 35.67 28.05
C LYS A 606 -45.11 36.93 27.26
N LEU A 607 -44.33 36.81 26.18
CA LEU A 607 -44.07 37.94 25.28
C LEU A 607 -45.33 38.30 24.48
N PRO A 608 -45.68 39.59 24.35
CA PRO A 608 -46.68 40.03 23.39
C PRO A 608 -46.31 39.58 21.97
N PRO A 609 -47.28 39.18 21.11
CA PRO A 609 -46.99 38.79 19.73
C PRO A 609 -46.20 39.85 18.96
N GLU A 610 -46.44 41.12 19.26
CA GLU A 610 -45.75 42.26 18.64
C GLU A 610 -44.25 42.26 18.91
N GLU A 611 -43.83 41.99 20.15
CA GLU A 611 -42.41 41.95 20.53
C GLU A 611 -41.71 40.73 19.92
N TYR A 612 -42.38 39.57 19.93
CA TYR A 612 -41.87 38.34 19.32
C TYR A 612 -41.58 38.53 17.82
N PHE A 613 -42.56 39.03 17.05
CA PHE A 613 -42.37 39.24 15.61
C PHE A 613 -41.39 40.37 15.30
N LYS A 614 -41.33 41.44 16.11
CA LYS A 614 -40.37 42.54 15.92
C LYS A 614 -38.93 42.16 16.26
N GLN A 615 -38.69 41.32 17.27
CA GLN A 615 -37.34 40.89 17.64
C GLN A 615 -36.79 39.82 16.70
N GLU A 616 -37.55 38.75 16.42
CA GLU A 616 -37.04 37.61 15.66
C GLU A 616 -37.20 37.76 14.13
N ARG A 617 -38.20 38.55 13.66
CA ARG A 617 -38.57 38.64 12.23
C ARG A 617 -38.93 40.06 11.77
N GLY A 618 -38.42 41.08 12.46
CA GLY A 618 -38.84 42.48 12.28
C GLY A 618 -38.60 43.08 10.89
N SER A 619 -37.76 42.46 10.06
CA SER A 619 -37.48 42.88 8.67
C SER A 619 -38.50 42.40 7.64
N GLU A 620 -39.43 41.50 8.01
CA GLU A 620 -40.38 40.88 7.07
C GLU A 620 -41.74 41.60 6.97
N PHE A 621 -42.08 42.48 7.91
CA PHE A 621 -43.43 43.06 8.06
C PHE A 621 -43.39 44.53 8.45
N SER A 622 -44.19 45.36 7.75
CA SER A 622 -44.17 46.82 7.89
C SER A 622 -45.18 47.39 8.90
N ALA A 623 -46.27 46.68 9.20
CA ALA A 623 -47.31 47.14 10.13
C ALA A 623 -47.98 45.98 10.89
N TYR A 624 -48.51 46.29 12.08
CA TYR A 624 -49.05 45.34 13.06
C TYR A 624 -50.42 45.80 13.56
N ASP A 625 -51.28 44.88 14.00
CA ASP A 625 -52.56 45.21 14.64
C ASP A 625 -52.44 45.44 16.15
N GLU A 626 -53.56 45.85 16.78
CA GLU A 626 -53.71 46.06 18.22
C GLU A 626 -53.49 44.81 19.09
N THR A 627 -53.31 43.63 18.49
CA THR A 627 -52.95 42.38 19.16
C THR A 627 -51.49 41.96 18.91
N GLY A 628 -50.75 42.75 18.12
CA GLY A 628 -49.36 42.54 17.80
C GLY A 628 -49.09 41.65 16.60
N LEU A 629 -50.10 41.31 15.80
CA LEU A 629 -49.92 40.44 14.63
C LEU A 629 -49.59 41.25 13.36
N PRO A 630 -48.72 40.75 12.48
CA PRO A 630 -48.45 41.40 11.20
C PRO A 630 -49.71 41.58 10.36
N THR A 631 -49.98 42.81 9.93
CA THR A 631 -51.11 43.17 9.06
C THR A 631 -50.69 43.51 7.65
N HIS A 632 -49.43 43.90 7.43
CA HIS A 632 -48.88 44.27 6.13
C HIS A 632 -47.51 43.61 5.93
N ASP A 633 -47.22 43.20 4.70
CA ASP A 633 -45.89 42.69 4.33
C ASP A 633 -44.82 43.80 4.34
N LYS A 634 -43.55 43.43 4.11
CA LYS A 634 -42.42 44.36 4.03
C LYS A 634 -42.62 45.53 3.05
N ASP A 635 -43.45 45.35 2.01
CA ASP A 635 -43.65 46.31 0.93
C ASP A 635 -44.89 47.21 1.18
N GLY A 636 -45.53 47.08 2.34
CA GLY A 636 -46.66 47.91 2.76
C GLY A 636 -48.03 47.43 2.26
N THR A 637 -48.13 46.21 1.74
CA THR A 637 -49.39 45.66 1.21
C THR A 637 -50.14 44.87 2.29
N ALA A 638 -51.45 45.10 2.41
CA ALA A 638 -52.28 44.48 3.43
C ALA A 638 -52.40 42.95 3.24
N LEU A 639 -52.03 42.20 4.28
CA LEU A 639 -52.05 40.74 4.29
C LEU A 639 -53.50 40.21 4.30
N PRO A 640 -53.83 39.18 3.50
CA PRO A 640 -55.17 38.60 3.50
C PRO A 640 -55.47 37.94 4.85
N LYS A 641 -56.73 38.02 5.31
CA LYS A 641 -57.17 37.51 6.63
C LYS A 641 -56.82 36.03 6.90
N SER A 642 -56.69 35.22 5.84
CA SER A 642 -56.24 33.82 5.92
C SER A 642 -54.73 33.68 6.22
N ALA A 643 -53.89 34.61 5.77
CA ALA A 643 -52.47 34.67 6.08
C ALA A 643 -52.24 35.17 7.51
N VAL A 644 -52.92 36.25 7.93
CA VAL A 644 -52.86 36.75 9.33
C VAL A 644 -53.27 35.64 10.32
N LYS A 645 -54.35 34.91 10.02
CA LYS A 645 -54.81 33.76 10.83
C LYS A 645 -53.84 32.56 10.81
N LYS A 646 -53.01 32.41 9.78
CA LYS A 646 -51.91 31.42 9.76
C LYS A 646 -50.72 31.90 10.59
N LEU A 647 -50.32 33.17 10.49
CA LEU A 647 -49.22 33.76 11.26
C LEU A 647 -49.50 33.72 12.77
N ALA A 648 -50.74 34.01 13.18
CA ALA A 648 -51.22 33.88 14.57
C ALA A 648 -51.14 32.45 15.14
N LYS A 649 -51.11 31.43 14.28
CA LYS A 649 -50.95 30.03 14.67
C LYS A 649 -49.50 29.54 14.52
N ALA A 650 -48.78 30.07 13.54
CA ALA A 650 -47.39 29.76 13.28
C ALA A 650 -46.44 30.35 14.33
N SER A 651 -46.76 31.48 14.98
CA SER A 651 -45.92 32.09 16.02
C SER A 651 -45.51 31.08 17.10
N TRP A 652 -46.49 30.36 17.66
CA TRP A 652 -46.25 29.40 18.73
C TRP A 652 -45.83 28.02 18.20
N GLU A 653 -46.39 27.55 17.07
CA GLU A 653 -46.00 26.25 16.48
C GLU A 653 -44.54 26.26 15.96
N THR A 654 -44.04 27.41 15.50
CA THR A 654 -42.65 27.57 15.02
C THR A 654 -41.69 27.73 16.20
N ALA A 655 -42.01 28.57 17.20
CA ALA A 655 -41.21 28.68 18.43
C ALA A 655 -41.08 27.33 19.15
N GLU A 656 -42.16 26.52 19.21
CA GLU A 656 -42.10 25.18 19.80
C GLU A 656 -41.29 24.20 18.93
N ARG A 657 -41.32 24.34 17.59
CA ARG A 657 -40.46 23.57 16.67
C ARG A 657 -38.99 23.91 16.82
N ASP A 658 -38.63 25.19 16.95
CA ASP A 658 -37.24 25.63 17.01
C ASP A 658 -36.66 25.34 18.40
N LEU A 659 -37.44 25.52 19.47
CA LEU A 659 -37.08 25.04 20.81
C LEU A 659 -36.92 23.51 20.84
N ALA A 660 -37.84 22.75 20.21
CA ALA A 660 -37.72 21.30 20.12
C ALA A 660 -36.55 20.85 19.22
N SER A 661 -36.22 21.59 18.16
CA SER A 661 -35.08 21.33 17.29
C SER A 661 -33.77 21.55 18.05
N ASN A 662 -33.64 22.68 18.76
CA ASN A 662 -32.49 23.01 19.60
C ASN A 662 -32.33 22.03 20.79
N LEU A 663 -33.42 21.58 21.40
CA LEU A 663 -33.39 20.54 22.44
C LEU A 663 -33.10 19.12 21.88
N ALA A 664 -33.50 18.84 20.63
CA ALA A 664 -33.21 17.58 19.95
C ALA A 664 -31.75 17.52 19.47
N LEU A 665 -31.18 18.64 19.02
CA LEU A 665 -29.76 18.82 18.75
C LEU A 665 -28.93 18.54 20.02
N ALA A 666 -29.41 18.98 21.20
CA ALA A 666 -28.75 18.74 22.48
C ALA A 666 -28.92 17.32 23.08
N ASN A 667 -29.78 16.44 22.53
CA ASN A 667 -30.09 15.13 23.15
C ASN A 667 -29.90 13.90 22.24
N ARG A 668 -29.44 14.05 20.99
CA ARG A 668 -29.35 12.93 20.01
C ARG A 668 -28.06 12.10 20.05
N SER A 669 -27.42 11.97 21.21
CA SER A 669 -26.15 11.22 21.36
C SER A 669 -26.09 10.31 22.58
N THR A 670 -27.08 9.41 22.78
CA THR A 670 -26.84 8.11 23.47
C THR A 670 -28.03 7.13 23.38
N MET A 671 -27.69 5.82 23.37
CA MET A 671 -28.54 4.63 23.53
C MET A 671 -29.38 4.12 22.33
N SER A 672 -28.79 3.20 21.56
CA SER A 672 -29.44 1.94 21.16
C SER A 672 -28.40 0.91 20.72
N SER A 673 -27.98 0.02 21.64
CA SER A 673 -27.06 -1.09 21.32
C SER A 673 -27.26 -2.29 22.25
N VAL A 674 -28.31 -3.07 21.98
CA VAL A 674 -28.42 -4.48 22.41
C VAL A 674 -29.08 -5.26 21.28
N GLY A 675 -28.39 -6.24 20.67
CA GLY A 675 -29.04 -7.26 19.84
C GLY A 675 -28.79 -7.28 18.31
N ARG A 676 -27.76 -6.63 17.77
CA ARG A 676 -27.26 -6.95 16.41
C ARG A 676 -26.08 -7.92 16.49
N MET A 677 -25.99 -8.83 15.52
CA MET A 677 -24.94 -9.85 15.48
C MET A 677 -23.56 -9.26 15.21
N ASP A 678 -22.54 -9.79 15.91
CA ASP A 678 -21.14 -9.66 15.49
C ASP A 678 -20.92 -10.31 14.12
N GLY A 679 -19.99 -9.75 13.34
CA GLY A 679 -19.85 -10.05 11.92
C GLY A 679 -19.31 -11.43 11.54
N ALA A 680 -19.31 -11.69 10.23
CA ALA A 680 -18.68 -12.82 9.54
C ALA A 680 -19.35 -14.20 9.66
N PHE A 681 -20.69 -14.26 9.71
CA PHE A 681 -21.43 -15.46 9.27
C PHE A 681 -22.58 -15.05 8.36
N PHE A 682 -22.35 -15.08 7.04
CA PHE A 682 -23.37 -14.84 6.02
C PHE A 682 -23.51 -16.08 5.13
N VAL A 683 -24.74 -16.54 4.95
CA VAL A 683 -25.06 -17.74 4.18
C VAL A 683 -26.21 -17.41 3.24
N SER A 684 -26.08 -17.79 1.97
CA SER A 684 -27.09 -17.48 0.95
C SER A 684 -28.44 -18.12 1.29
N ARG A 685 -29.56 -17.48 0.90
CA ARG A 685 -30.91 -18.06 1.01
C ARG A 685 -30.96 -19.49 0.44
N THR A 686 -30.34 -19.70 -0.73
CA THR A 686 -30.32 -21.00 -1.41
C THR A 686 -29.63 -22.06 -0.57
N GLU A 687 -28.48 -21.74 0.04
CA GLU A 687 -27.77 -22.64 0.93
C GLU A 687 -28.51 -22.86 2.26
N LEU A 688 -29.15 -21.83 2.83
CA LEU A 688 -30.00 -21.97 4.02
C LEU A 688 -31.17 -22.94 3.78
N LEU A 689 -31.88 -22.78 2.67
CA LEU A 689 -33.01 -23.66 2.32
C LEU A 689 -32.52 -25.07 1.95
N ALA A 690 -31.43 -25.20 1.19
CA ALA A 690 -30.83 -26.50 0.89
C ALA A 690 -30.37 -27.23 2.16
N TRP A 691 -29.74 -26.50 3.10
CA TRP A 691 -29.35 -27.02 4.41
C TRP A 691 -30.56 -27.48 5.22
N LEU A 692 -31.62 -26.66 5.36
CA LEU A 692 -32.82 -27.05 6.08
C LEU A 692 -33.51 -28.28 5.48
N ASN A 693 -33.66 -28.29 4.16
CA ASN A 693 -34.36 -29.35 3.44
C ASN A 693 -33.60 -30.69 3.54
N SER A 694 -32.29 -30.67 3.34
CA SER A 694 -31.43 -31.87 3.47
C SER A 694 -31.26 -32.34 4.91
N SER A 695 -31.06 -31.43 5.86
CA SER A 695 -30.73 -31.75 7.25
C SER A 695 -31.95 -32.18 8.07
N PHE A 696 -33.13 -31.64 7.76
CA PHE A 696 -34.34 -31.83 8.56
C PHE A 696 -35.48 -32.52 7.81
N GLN A 697 -35.30 -33.03 6.58
CA GLN A 697 -36.39 -33.65 5.80
C GLN A 697 -37.57 -32.67 5.66
N LEU A 698 -37.28 -31.55 4.98
CA LEU A 698 -38.20 -30.47 4.66
C LEU A 698 -38.15 -30.19 3.14
N SER A 699 -39.14 -29.49 2.60
CA SER A 699 -39.20 -28.97 1.23
C SER A 699 -39.64 -27.51 1.20
N LEU A 700 -38.95 -26.69 2.00
CA LEU A 700 -39.12 -25.23 2.04
C LEU A 700 -38.62 -24.59 0.74
N ASP A 701 -39.46 -23.74 0.13
CA ASP A 701 -39.08 -22.87 -1.00
C ASP A 701 -38.81 -21.42 -0.56
N LYS A 702 -39.28 -21.02 0.64
CA LYS A 702 -39.25 -19.64 1.16
C LYS A 702 -38.76 -19.61 2.61
N VAL A 703 -38.02 -18.56 2.97
CA VAL A 703 -37.48 -18.38 4.33
C VAL A 703 -38.61 -18.00 5.30
N GLU A 704 -39.59 -17.28 4.78
CA GLU A 704 -40.82 -16.81 5.42
C GLU A 704 -41.66 -17.98 5.97
N GLN A 705 -41.53 -19.19 5.44
CA GLN A 705 -42.17 -20.40 5.99
C GLN A 705 -41.65 -20.76 7.40
N CYS A 706 -40.45 -20.29 7.78
CA CYS A 706 -39.91 -20.44 9.14
C CYS A 706 -40.58 -19.50 10.17
N ALA A 707 -41.37 -18.50 9.73
CA ALA A 707 -42.03 -17.52 10.60
C ALA A 707 -43.06 -18.12 11.58
N ASN A 708 -43.47 -19.37 11.36
CA ASN A 708 -44.30 -20.09 12.33
C ASN A 708 -43.51 -20.55 13.57
N GLY A 709 -42.18 -20.42 13.58
CA GLY A 709 -41.30 -20.77 14.69
C GLY A 709 -41.06 -22.28 14.90
N ALA A 710 -41.75 -23.16 14.16
CA ALA A 710 -41.64 -24.61 14.33
C ALA A 710 -40.29 -25.16 13.86
N VAL A 711 -39.77 -24.62 12.75
CA VAL A 711 -38.45 -24.97 12.20
C VAL A 711 -37.34 -24.60 13.19
N TYR A 712 -37.38 -23.39 13.77
CA TYR A 712 -36.43 -22.96 14.79
C TYR A 712 -36.46 -23.84 16.05
N CYS A 713 -37.64 -24.29 16.48
CA CYS A 713 -37.77 -25.25 17.57
C CYS A 713 -37.10 -26.59 17.22
N GLN A 714 -37.27 -27.11 16.00
CA GLN A 714 -36.66 -28.37 15.57
C GLN A 714 -35.13 -28.30 15.48
N ILE A 715 -34.56 -27.17 15.04
CA ILE A 715 -33.10 -26.99 14.98
C ILE A 715 -32.49 -26.98 16.38
N ILE A 716 -33.12 -26.31 17.35
CA ILE A 716 -32.64 -26.27 18.73
C ILE A 716 -32.82 -27.62 19.44
N ASP A 717 -33.86 -28.40 19.11
CA ASP A 717 -34.00 -29.79 19.58
C ASP A 717 -32.93 -30.73 18.99
N ALA A 718 -32.40 -30.43 17.80
CA ALA A 718 -31.26 -31.17 17.23
C ALA A 718 -29.93 -30.82 17.91
N CYS A 719 -29.67 -29.55 18.21
CA CYS A 719 -28.51 -29.14 19.01
C CYS A 719 -28.58 -29.66 20.46
N HIS A 720 -29.77 -29.62 21.06
CA HIS A 720 -30.00 -29.92 22.48
C HIS A 720 -31.21 -30.84 22.66
N PRO A 721 -31.06 -32.15 22.39
CA PRO A 721 -32.16 -33.10 22.48
C PRO A 721 -32.90 -33.07 23.82
N GLY A 722 -34.18 -32.70 23.80
CA GLY A 722 -35.02 -32.63 25.00
C GLY A 722 -35.04 -31.26 25.71
N ALA A 723 -34.23 -30.28 25.30
CA ALA A 723 -34.41 -28.89 25.76
C ALA A 723 -35.74 -28.30 25.28
N VAL A 724 -36.17 -28.69 24.07
CA VAL A 724 -37.40 -28.26 23.41
C VAL A 724 -38.51 -29.31 23.62
N SER A 725 -39.67 -28.86 24.08
CA SER A 725 -40.86 -29.72 24.17
C SER A 725 -41.54 -29.88 22.82
N MET A 726 -40.97 -30.66 21.89
CA MET A 726 -41.46 -30.79 20.51
C MET A 726 -42.95 -31.18 20.38
N LYS A 727 -43.50 -31.94 21.34
CA LYS A 727 -44.96 -32.24 21.43
C LYS A 727 -45.86 -31.01 21.58
N ARG A 728 -45.32 -29.85 21.96
CA ARG A 728 -46.04 -28.58 22.14
C ARG A 728 -45.87 -27.63 20.95
N VAL A 729 -45.13 -28.03 19.91
CA VAL A 729 -44.86 -27.21 18.72
C VAL A 729 -45.98 -27.42 17.70
N ASN A 730 -46.71 -26.35 17.38
CA ASN A 730 -47.75 -26.36 16.36
C ASN A 730 -47.15 -26.11 14.97
N TRP A 731 -46.97 -27.18 14.20
CA TRP A 731 -46.48 -27.12 12.82
C TRP A 731 -47.44 -26.45 11.83
N MET A 732 -48.73 -26.40 12.17
CA MET A 732 -49.81 -25.86 11.32
C MET A 732 -50.20 -24.41 11.68
N ALA A 733 -49.41 -23.73 12.52
CA ALA A 733 -49.63 -22.32 12.84
C ALA A 733 -49.51 -21.45 11.58
N ARG A 734 -50.55 -20.65 11.30
CA ARG A 734 -50.63 -19.75 10.13
C ARG A 734 -50.73 -18.28 10.52
N ASP A 735 -51.57 -17.95 11.50
CA ASP A 735 -51.80 -16.58 11.95
C ASP A 735 -50.83 -16.18 13.06
N GLU A 736 -50.49 -14.88 13.19
CA GLU A 736 -49.52 -14.37 14.17
C GLU A 736 -49.78 -14.89 15.60
N HIS A 737 -51.05 -14.90 16.02
CA HIS A 737 -51.48 -15.40 17.33
C HIS A 737 -51.21 -16.91 17.53
N GLN A 738 -51.29 -17.71 16.46
CA GLN A 738 -50.99 -19.15 16.49
C GLN A 738 -49.48 -19.44 16.52
N CYS A 739 -48.66 -18.51 16.03
CA CYS A 739 -47.19 -18.62 16.02
C CYS A 739 -46.58 -18.28 17.39
N ILE A 740 -47.17 -17.36 18.16
CA ILE A 740 -46.69 -16.95 19.49
C ILE A 740 -46.41 -18.13 20.45
N PRO A 741 -47.29 -19.16 20.58
CA PRO A 741 -47.00 -20.37 21.35
C PRO A 741 -45.68 -21.07 20.99
N ASN A 742 -45.32 -21.16 19.72
CA ASN A 742 -44.06 -21.78 19.28
C ASN A 742 -42.86 -20.94 19.72
N TYR A 743 -42.92 -19.61 19.58
CA TYR A 743 -41.87 -18.73 20.08
C TYR A 743 -41.73 -18.74 21.61
N LYS A 744 -42.84 -18.96 22.36
CA LYS A 744 -42.77 -19.19 23.81
C LYS A 744 -42.03 -20.51 24.14
N VAL A 745 -42.23 -21.57 23.37
CA VAL A 745 -41.46 -22.83 23.52
C VAL A 745 -39.98 -22.61 23.19
N LEU A 746 -39.67 -21.87 22.12
CA LEU A 746 -38.30 -21.52 21.72
C LEU A 746 -37.58 -20.66 22.78
N GLN A 747 -38.24 -19.63 23.32
CA GLN A 747 -37.68 -18.77 24.36
C GLN A 747 -37.45 -19.54 25.67
N GLN A 748 -38.35 -20.47 26.04
CA GLN A 748 -38.15 -21.38 27.17
C GLN A 748 -36.95 -22.31 26.95
N ALA A 749 -36.73 -22.80 25.73
CA ALA A 749 -35.55 -23.59 25.41
C ALA A 749 -34.26 -22.75 25.50
N PHE A 750 -34.25 -21.52 24.95
CA PHE A 750 -33.13 -20.59 25.04
C PHE A 750 -32.73 -20.33 26.50
N SER A 751 -33.68 -20.03 27.38
CA SER A 751 -33.41 -19.82 28.81
C SER A 751 -32.87 -21.07 29.50
N LYS A 752 -33.34 -22.27 29.14
CA LYS A 752 -32.81 -23.55 29.69
C LYS A 752 -31.37 -23.84 29.27
N VAL A 753 -30.98 -23.50 28.04
CA VAL A 753 -29.63 -23.77 27.51
C VAL A 753 -28.68 -22.55 27.60
N GLY A 754 -29.08 -21.50 28.33
CA GLY A 754 -28.24 -20.33 28.59
C GLY A 754 -28.07 -19.34 27.43
N ILE A 755 -28.89 -19.42 26.38
CA ILE A 755 -28.87 -18.47 25.26
C ILE A 755 -29.46 -17.13 25.71
N GLN A 756 -28.63 -16.09 25.72
CA GLN A 756 -29.02 -14.72 26.13
C GLN A 756 -29.68 -13.88 25.02
N ARG A 757 -29.82 -14.41 23.79
CA ARG A 757 -30.43 -13.70 22.66
C ARG A 757 -31.93 -13.47 22.92
N HIS A 758 -32.35 -12.21 22.84
CA HIS A 758 -33.77 -11.84 22.82
C HIS A 758 -34.42 -12.21 21.48
N ILE A 759 -35.62 -12.79 21.51
CA ILE A 759 -36.40 -13.13 20.32
C ILE A 759 -37.46 -12.05 20.09
N GLU A 760 -37.32 -11.26 19.02
CA GLU A 760 -38.29 -10.23 18.63
C GLU A 760 -39.52 -10.86 17.95
N VAL A 761 -40.36 -11.54 18.76
CA VAL A 761 -41.52 -12.33 18.29
C VAL A 761 -42.40 -11.54 17.32
N ASP A 762 -42.74 -10.30 17.66
CA ASP A 762 -43.64 -9.43 16.87
C ASP A 762 -43.09 -9.06 15.48
N LYS A 763 -41.78 -9.17 15.24
CA LYS A 763 -41.19 -9.00 13.90
C LYS A 763 -41.22 -10.31 13.11
N LEU A 764 -40.86 -11.41 13.76
CA LEU A 764 -40.75 -12.71 13.10
C LEU A 764 -42.12 -13.25 12.65
N VAL A 765 -43.16 -13.14 13.48
CA VAL A 765 -44.52 -13.64 13.15
C VAL A 765 -45.15 -12.94 11.95
N ARG A 766 -44.74 -11.71 11.63
CA ARG A 766 -45.20 -10.93 10.46
C ARG A 766 -44.75 -11.51 9.11
N GLY A 767 -43.98 -12.61 9.11
CA GLY A 767 -43.56 -13.30 7.89
C GLY A 767 -42.62 -12.48 7.00
N LYS A 768 -42.03 -11.39 7.50
CA LYS A 768 -41.10 -10.56 6.73
C LYS A 768 -39.83 -11.35 6.42
N TYR A 769 -39.43 -11.33 5.15
CA TYR A 769 -38.24 -12.00 4.64
C TYR A 769 -36.98 -11.66 5.45
N GLN A 770 -36.68 -10.38 5.61
CA GLN A 770 -35.46 -9.91 6.27
C GLN A 770 -35.36 -10.36 7.73
N ASP A 771 -36.42 -10.14 8.52
CA ASP A 771 -36.46 -10.50 9.94
C ASP A 771 -36.26 -12.02 10.15
N ASN A 772 -36.89 -12.86 9.31
CA ASN A 772 -36.75 -14.31 9.37
C ASN A 772 -35.42 -14.82 8.80
N LEU A 773 -34.85 -14.15 7.80
CA LEU A 773 -33.52 -14.45 7.26
C LEU A 773 -32.42 -14.18 8.29
N GLU A 774 -32.48 -13.06 9.01
CA GLU A 774 -31.52 -12.73 10.07
C GLU A 774 -31.59 -13.72 11.25
N MET A 775 -32.80 -14.14 11.64
CA MET A 775 -32.99 -15.18 12.66
C MET A 775 -32.46 -16.53 12.19
N LEU A 776 -32.70 -16.91 10.93
CA LEU A 776 -32.26 -18.19 10.38
C LEU A 776 -30.74 -18.26 10.19
N GLN A 777 -30.09 -17.18 9.74
CA GLN A 777 -28.63 -17.09 9.66
C GLN A 777 -27.97 -17.24 11.05
N TRP A 778 -28.51 -16.58 12.08
CA TRP A 778 -28.03 -16.77 13.45
C TRP A 778 -28.18 -18.21 13.92
N ILE A 779 -29.32 -18.85 13.63
CA ILE A 779 -29.58 -20.24 14.02
C ILE A 779 -28.68 -21.23 13.25
N LYS A 780 -28.33 -21.00 11.97
CA LYS A 780 -27.34 -21.85 11.26
C LYS A 780 -25.94 -21.73 11.89
N ASN A 781 -25.48 -20.50 12.19
CA ASN A 781 -24.22 -20.27 12.89
C ASN A 781 -24.19 -20.98 14.26
N TYR A 782 -25.31 -20.92 15.00
CA TYR A 782 -25.46 -21.62 16.27
C TYR A 782 -25.44 -23.14 16.09
N PHE A 783 -26.12 -23.68 15.07
CA PHE A 783 -26.16 -25.10 14.76
C PHE A 783 -24.78 -25.65 14.39
N GLU A 784 -24.05 -25.01 13.47
CA GLU A 784 -22.71 -25.46 13.04
C GLU A 784 -21.68 -25.49 14.17
N ARG A 785 -21.82 -24.61 15.16
CA ARG A 785 -20.94 -24.57 16.35
C ARG A 785 -21.32 -25.57 17.44
N THR A 786 -22.59 -26.00 17.48
CA THR A 786 -23.17 -26.68 18.65
C THR A 786 -23.63 -28.12 18.35
N PHE A 787 -23.95 -28.44 17.09
CA PHE A 787 -24.45 -29.77 16.71
C PHE A 787 -23.31 -30.80 16.66
N GLN A 788 -23.30 -31.72 17.61
CA GLN A 788 -22.22 -32.70 17.80
C GLN A 788 -22.28 -33.93 16.86
N GLY A 789 -23.10 -33.89 15.80
CA GLY A 789 -23.18 -34.98 14.81
C GLY A 789 -23.87 -36.26 15.30
N THR A 790 -24.69 -36.16 16.34
CA THR A 790 -25.53 -37.28 16.81
C THR A 790 -26.61 -37.63 15.77
N THR A 791 -27.02 -38.90 15.71
CA THR A 791 -28.06 -39.36 14.77
C THR A 791 -29.43 -38.78 15.15
N TYR A 792 -29.76 -37.62 14.59
CA TYR A 792 -31.05 -36.95 14.75
C TYR A 792 -32.01 -37.31 13.61
N ASN A 793 -33.16 -37.89 13.94
CA ASN A 793 -34.23 -38.18 12.97
C ASN A 793 -35.31 -37.10 13.06
N ALA A 794 -35.29 -36.16 12.12
CA ALA A 794 -36.16 -34.99 12.15
C ALA A 794 -37.65 -35.34 12.03
N ALA A 795 -38.05 -36.20 11.09
CA ALA A 795 -39.45 -36.60 10.93
C ALA A 795 -40.01 -37.27 12.19
N ALA A 796 -39.29 -38.24 12.77
CA ALA A 796 -39.71 -38.93 14.00
C ALA A 796 -39.86 -37.98 15.21
N ARG A 797 -39.12 -36.86 15.23
CA ARG A 797 -39.18 -35.84 16.29
C ARG A 797 -40.32 -34.82 16.11
N ARG A 798 -41.13 -34.89 15.05
CA ARG A 798 -42.30 -33.99 14.88
C ARG A 798 -43.48 -34.37 15.77
N PHE A 799 -43.58 -35.63 16.22
CA PHE A 799 -44.63 -36.16 17.12
C PHE A 799 -46.09 -35.95 16.66
N THR A 800 -46.32 -35.62 15.39
CA THR A 800 -47.65 -35.45 14.79
C THR A 800 -47.57 -35.69 13.27
N ASP A 801 -48.58 -36.34 12.71
CA ASP A 801 -48.75 -36.46 11.25
C ASP A 801 -49.41 -35.21 10.64
N ASN A 802 -49.99 -34.35 11.49
CA ASN A 802 -50.60 -33.08 11.09
C ASN A 802 -49.53 -31.99 10.93
N VAL A 803 -48.77 -32.10 9.85
CA VAL A 803 -47.74 -31.15 9.42
C VAL A 803 -48.05 -30.61 8.01
N PRO A 804 -47.67 -29.36 7.69
CA PRO A 804 -47.88 -28.80 6.36
C PRO A 804 -47.07 -29.56 5.30
N ASP A 805 -47.45 -29.44 4.03
CA ASP A 805 -46.86 -30.27 2.96
C ASP A 805 -45.34 -30.12 2.83
N TRP A 806 -44.80 -28.91 3.06
CA TRP A 806 -43.35 -28.65 3.09
C TRP A 806 -42.60 -29.30 4.27
N ALA A 807 -43.33 -29.84 5.26
CA ALA A 807 -42.79 -30.55 6.41
C ALA A 807 -43.05 -32.07 6.38
N ARG A 808 -43.61 -32.59 5.27
CA ARG A 808 -43.76 -34.04 5.05
C ARG A 808 -42.47 -34.61 4.46
N PRO A 809 -41.96 -35.76 4.95
CA PRO A 809 -40.81 -36.40 4.34
C PRO A 809 -41.19 -36.94 2.95
N SER A 810 -40.34 -36.72 1.95
CA SER A 810 -40.49 -37.32 0.62
C SER A 810 -40.14 -38.80 0.64
N GLU A 811 -40.87 -39.61 -0.14
CA GLU A 811 -40.62 -41.05 -0.25
C GLU A 811 -39.17 -41.31 -0.70
N GLY A 812 -38.41 -42.02 0.15
CA GLY A 812 -36.99 -42.35 -0.08
C GLY A 812 -35.96 -41.59 0.77
N SER A 813 -36.34 -40.57 1.54
CA SER A 813 -35.41 -39.68 2.28
C SER A 813 -34.91 -40.19 3.66
N SER A 814 -34.57 -41.48 3.78
CA SER A 814 -34.25 -42.14 5.06
C SER A 814 -32.77 -42.10 5.51
N GLN A 815 -32.08 -40.95 5.41
CA GLN A 815 -30.73 -40.80 5.97
C GLN A 815 -30.67 -39.81 7.16
N PRO A 816 -30.02 -40.20 8.28
CA PRO A 816 -29.72 -39.28 9.38
C PRO A 816 -28.47 -38.43 9.07
N LEU A 817 -28.44 -37.22 9.64
CA LEU A 817 -27.31 -36.28 9.55
C LEU A 817 -25.94 -36.93 9.87
N ARG A 818 -24.96 -36.72 8.98
CA ARG A 818 -23.53 -37.04 9.18
C ARG A 818 -22.63 -35.94 8.59
N ARG A 819 -21.40 -35.80 9.09
CA ARG A 819 -20.42 -34.78 8.69
C ARG A 819 -19.75 -35.12 7.35
N PRO A 820 -19.57 -34.17 6.40
CA PRO A 820 -18.95 -34.44 5.10
C PRO A 820 -17.41 -34.35 5.11
N LEU A 821 -16.77 -35.02 4.15
CA LEU A 821 -15.34 -34.95 3.81
C LEU A 821 -15.12 -34.13 2.52
N PRO A 822 -13.92 -33.57 2.26
CA PRO A 822 -13.62 -32.83 1.03
C PRO A 822 -13.59 -33.73 -0.21
N VAL A 823 -14.08 -33.24 -1.35
CA VAL A 823 -14.15 -33.98 -2.62
C VAL A 823 -13.16 -33.39 -3.63
N SER A 824 -12.32 -34.24 -4.22
CA SER A 824 -11.45 -33.89 -5.35
C SER A 824 -12.18 -34.02 -6.69
N VAL A 825 -11.94 -33.10 -7.63
CA VAL A 825 -12.47 -33.21 -9.00
C VAL A 825 -11.32 -33.12 -9.99
N ASN A 826 -10.95 -34.25 -10.59
CA ASN A 826 -9.97 -34.28 -11.69
C ASN A 826 -10.19 -35.53 -12.55
N ALA A 827 -10.70 -35.36 -13.78
CA ALA A 827 -10.76 -36.42 -14.78
C ALA A 827 -10.98 -35.82 -16.18
N LEU A 828 -9.95 -35.87 -17.04
CA LEU A 828 -9.98 -36.09 -18.51
C LEU A 828 -8.71 -35.54 -19.17
N ALA A 829 -7.88 -36.43 -19.73
CA ALA A 829 -6.75 -36.07 -20.59
C ALA A 829 -6.46 -37.20 -21.59
N SER A 830 -6.19 -36.89 -22.86
CA SER A 830 -5.44 -37.80 -23.76
C SER A 830 -4.92 -37.13 -25.05
N LYS A 831 -3.73 -37.57 -25.48
CA LYS A 831 -3.09 -37.55 -26.83
C LYS A 831 -2.06 -36.45 -27.18
N ALA A 832 -0.92 -36.92 -27.72
CA ALA A 832 0.18 -36.20 -28.38
C ALA A 832 0.64 -37.02 -29.61
N PRO A 833 1.14 -36.41 -30.72
CA PRO A 833 2.57 -36.49 -31.18
C PRO A 833 3.02 -35.26 -32.06
N LYS A 834 4.23 -35.05 -32.64
CA LYS A 834 5.64 -35.55 -32.50
C LYS A 834 6.65 -34.60 -33.26
N HIS A 835 7.93 -34.64 -32.86
CA HIS A 835 9.19 -34.32 -33.60
C HIS A 835 9.36 -33.03 -34.47
N GLY A 836 10.27 -32.13 -34.05
CA GLY A 836 11.64 -32.10 -34.61
C GLY A 836 12.17 -30.87 -35.37
N ARG A 837 13.03 -30.05 -34.74
CA ARG A 837 14.29 -29.40 -35.26
C ARG A 837 14.98 -28.60 -34.14
N PRO A 838 16.28 -28.25 -34.23
CA PRO A 838 17.02 -27.54 -33.18
C PRO A 838 16.70 -26.03 -33.18
N VAL A 839 16.68 -25.41 -32.01
CA VAL A 839 16.30 -24.00 -31.80
C VAL A 839 17.39 -23.29 -30.98
N ALA A 840 17.60 -22.00 -31.26
CA ALA A 840 18.54 -21.13 -30.54
C ALA A 840 18.01 -20.74 -29.14
N TRP A 841 18.77 -19.90 -28.43
CA TRP A 841 18.40 -19.40 -27.11
C TRP A 841 17.07 -18.62 -27.16
N GLU A 842 16.05 -19.11 -26.47
CA GLU A 842 14.85 -18.34 -26.13
C GLU A 842 14.75 -18.24 -24.60
N VAL A 843 14.63 -17.00 -24.11
CA VAL A 843 14.13 -16.74 -22.74
C VAL A 843 12.67 -17.17 -22.73
N MET A 844 12.32 -18.22 -21.95
CA MET A 844 10.95 -18.71 -21.93
C MET A 844 10.03 -17.73 -21.20
N ASP A 845 9.19 -17.01 -21.96
CA ASP A 845 7.96 -16.47 -21.42
C ASP A 845 7.07 -17.64 -20.93
N THR A 846 6.77 -17.62 -19.63
CA THR A 846 5.99 -18.67 -18.95
C THR A 846 4.51 -18.67 -19.33
N SER A 847 4.05 -17.74 -20.19
CA SER A 847 2.65 -17.61 -20.59
C SER A 847 2.12 -18.72 -21.53
N ALA A 848 2.99 -19.44 -22.26
CA ALA A 848 2.58 -20.09 -23.52
C ALA A 848 2.92 -21.59 -23.75
N VAL A 849 3.25 -22.41 -22.73
CA VAL A 849 3.44 -23.88 -22.92
C VAL A 849 2.76 -24.73 -21.83
N LYS A 850 1.99 -25.75 -22.24
CA LYS A 850 1.44 -26.78 -21.32
C LYS A 850 2.47 -27.87 -21.03
N LEU A 851 3.21 -27.73 -19.93
CA LEU A 851 4.11 -28.77 -19.41
C LEU A 851 3.43 -29.69 -18.36
N PRO A 852 3.97 -30.90 -18.11
CA PRO A 852 3.38 -31.86 -17.17
C PRO A 852 3.40 -31.39 -15.71
N THR A 853 2.35 -31.75 -14.97
CA THR A 853 2.04 -31.20 -13.63
C THR A 853 3.03 -31.55 -12.50
N TRP A 854 4.12 -32.26 -12.77
CA TRP A 854 5.19 -32.57 -11.81
C TRP A 854 6.40 -31.63 -11.92
N LEU A 855 6.41 -30.70 -12.89
CA LEU A 855 7.49 -29.73 -13.13
C LEU A 855 7.18 -28.31 -12.62
N PHE A 856 6.03 -28.09 -11.97
CA PHE A 856 5.78 -26.84 -11.25
C PHE A 856 6.54 -26.82 -9.93
N PHE A 857 7.72 -26.20 -9.93
CA PHE A 857 8.31 -25.66 -8.71
C PHE A 857 7.27 -24.74 -8.06
N ARG A 858 6.81 -25.09 -6.86
CA ARG A 858 6.10 -24.12 -6.02
C ARG A 858 7.11 -23.06 -5.60
N SER A 859 6.85 -21.81 -5.98
CA SER A 859 7.45 -20.61 -5.38
C SER A 859 6.96 -20.42 -3.93
N SER A 860 7.29 -21.39 -3.07
CA SER A 860 7.05 -21.41 -1.61
C SER A 860 7.45 -22.79 -1.05
N ALA A 861 8.71 -22.90 -0.62
CA ALA A 861 9.16 -24.04 0.17
C ALA A 861 8.75 -23.86 1.65
N ALA A 862 7.48 -24.17 1.97
CA ALA A 862 7.01 -24.15 3.35
C ALA A 862 7.54 -25.38 4.12
N TYR A 863 8.42 -25.16 5.09
CA TYR A 863 8.88 -26.19 6.02
C TYR A 863 8.13 -26.08 7.37
N GLU A 864 7.06 -26.86 7.54
CA GLU A 864 6.41 -27.00 8.85
C GLU A 864 7.14 -28.06 9.70
N GLN A 865 8.03 -27.62 10.60
CA GLN A 865 8.19 -28.31 11.89
C GLN A 865 8.78 -27.43 13.00
N ALA A 866 8.01 -27.29 14.08
CA ALA A 866 8.42 -26.92 15.44
C ALA A 866 9.16 -25.57 15.65
N GLY A 867 8.44 -24.44 15.56
CA GLY A 867 8.75 -23.26 16.40
C GLY A 867 8.66 -21.88 15.77
N GLY A 868 7.47 -21.28 15.76
CA GLY A 868 7.24 -19.86 16.10
C GLY A 868 7.70 -18.71 15.19
N ASP A 869 8.70 -18.87 14.32
CA ASP A 869 9.32 -17.75 13.58
C ASP A 869 8.79 -17.53 12.15
N VAL A 870 8.90 -16.28 11.69
CA VAL A 870 8.59 -15.83 10.33
C VAL A 870 9.52 -16.49 9.30
N THR A 871 8.98 -16.94 8.17
CA THR A 871 9.76 -17.63 7.12
C THR A 871 10.16 -16.66 6.01
N LEU A 872 11.43 -16.25 5.96
CA LEU A 872 12.00 -15.51 4.83
C LEU A 872 11.90 -16.36 3.55
N THR A 873 11.35 -15.77 2.49
CA THR A 873 11.28 -16.39 1.16
C THR A 873 12.22 -15.64 0.22
N LEU A 874 13.17 -16.36 -0.39
CA LEU A 874 14.11 -15.80 -1.36
C LEU A 874 13.55 -15.97 -2.79
N SER A 875 13.75 -14.97 -3.66
CA SER A 875 13.39 -15.08 -5.08
C SER A 875 14.52 -15.63 -5.93
N THR A 876 14.15 -16.28 -7.02
CA THR A 876 15.07 -16.81 -8.03
C THR A 876 14.58 -16.36 -9.41
N ARG A 877 15.26 -15.37 -10.01
CA ARG A 877 14.90 -14.84 -11.34
C ARG A 877 15.66 -15.54 -12.45
N THR A 878 16.97 -15.66 -12.30
CA THR A 878 17.84 -16.35 -13.27
C THR A 878 17.90 -17.84 -12.95
N ILE A 879 17.30 -18.69 -13.80
CA ILE A 879 17.40 -20.16 -13.70
C ILE A 879 17.90 -20.72 -15.03
N LEU A 880 19.04 -21.38 -14.99
CA LEU A 880 19.53 -22.23 -16.06
C LEU A 880 19.14 -23.68 -15.78
N GLU A 881 18.23 -24.25 -16.57
CA GLU A 881 17.93 -25.68 -16.50
C GLU A 881 18.93 -26.52 -17.33
N PRO A 882 19.29 -27.73 -16.87
CA PRO A 882 20.22 -28.60 -17.57
C PRO A 882 19.58 -29.14 -18.86
N SER A 883 20.32 -29.14 -19.96
CA SER A 883 19.88 -29.68 -21.25
C SER A 883 20.02 -31.21 -21.35
N GLY A 884 20.74 -31.84 -20.41
CA GLY A 884 20.91 -33.29 -20.26
C GLY A 884 20.33 -33.82 -18.94
N LYS A 885 20.84 -34.98 -18.48
CA LYS A 885 20.49 -35.49 -17.15
C LYS A 885 21.04 -34.51 -16.09
N HIS A 886 20.17 -34.02 -15.21
CA HIS A 886 20.53 -33.16 -14.08
C HIS A 886 21.55 -33.88 -13.17
N GLN A 887 22.82 -33.47 -13.24
CA GLN A 887 23.96 -34.05 -12.52
C GLN A 887 24.20 -33.36 -11.16
N GLY A 888 23.90 -32.06 -11.08
CA GLY A 888 24.02 -31.23 -9.88
C GLY A 888 23.48 -29.82 -10.09
N THR A 889 23.45 -29.05 -9.01
CA THR A 889 22.93 -27.67 -8.97
C THR A 889 23.95 -26.72 -8.36
N VAL A 890 24.06 -25.53 -8.93
CA VAL A 890 24.87 -24.41 -8.44
C VAL A 890 23.92 -23.29 -8.03
N PHE A 891 23.91 -22.92 -6.74
CA PHE A 891 23.23 -21.72 -6.26
C PHE A 891 24.19 -20.53 -6.24
N CYS A 892 23.76 -19.41 -6.82
CA CYS A 892 24.59 -18.23 -7.06
C CYS A 892 24.05 -17.01 -6.31
N PHE A 893 24.87 -16.40 -5.45
CA PHE A 893 24.50 -15.32 -4.54
C PHE A 893 25.29 -14.04 -4.89
N HIS A 894 24.62 -13.00 -5.38
CA HIS A 894 25.24 -11.76 -5.89
C HIS A 894 25.84 -10.85 -4.79
N GLY A 895 26.56 -9.79 -5.19
CA GLY A 895 27.18 -8.82 -4.28
C GLY A 895 26.19 -7.88 -3.58
N LEU A 896 26.71 -6.99 -2.73
CA LEU A 896 25.89 -5.96 -2.07
C LEU A 896 25.34 -4.98 -3.13
N GLY A 897 24.01 -4.86 -3.21
CA GLY A 897 23.33 -3.94 -4.12
C GLY A 897 23.03 -4.49 -5.53
N ASP A 898 23.65 -5.60 -5.93
CA ASP A 898 23.40 -6.29 -7.20
C ASP A 898 22.07 -7.09 -7.21
N ASP A 899 21.81 -7.83 -8.29
CA ASP A 899 20.78 -8.87 -8.34
C ASP A 899 21.26 -10.14 -9.07
N SER A 900 20.42 -11.19 -9.15
CA SER A 900 20.80 -12.48 -9.73
C SER A 900 21.26 -12.46 -11.19
N ARG A 901 20.95 -11.40 -11.96
CA ARG A 901 21.38 -11.25 -13.37
C ARG A 901 22.89 -11.04 -13.52
N TYR A 902 23.58 -10.62 -12.46
CA TYR A 902 25.05 -10.56 -12.38
C TYR A 902 25.74 -11.84 -12.89
N TRP A 903 25.09 -13.00 -12.70
CA TRP A 903 25.64 -14.30 -13.08
C TRP A 903 25.48 -14.66 -14.57
N GLU A 904 24.62 -13.97 -15.32
CA GLU A 904 24.31 -14.32 -16.72
C GLU A 904 25.55 -14.22 -17.65
N PRO A 905 26.23 -13.06 -17.77
CA PRO A 905 27.47 -12.96 -18.55
C PRO A 905 28.61 -13.82 -17.97
N PHE A 906 28.60 -14.08 -16.65
CA PHE A 906 29.60 -14.94 -16.00
C PHE A 906 29.51 -16.40 -16.50
N PHE A 907 28.31 -16.95 -16.63
CA PHE A 907 28.11 -18.30 -17.19
C PHE A 907 28.14 -18.33 -18.73
N GLU A 908 27.83 -17.24 -19.41
CA GLU A 908 28.06 -17.12 -20.86
C GLU A 908 29.56 -17.16 -21.20
N ALA A 909 30.39 -16.42 -20.45
CA ALA A 909 31.84 -16.45 -20.58
C ALA A 909 32.40 -17.88 -20.44
N MET A 910 31.90 -18.67 -19.47
CA MET A 910 32.28 -20.08 -19.31
C MET A 910 31.89 -20.97 -20.51
N ARG A 911 30.74 -20.70 -21.13
CA ARG A 911 30.33 -21.40 -22.37
C ARG A 911 31.24 -21.05 -23.54
N SER A 912 31.72 -19.79 -23.61
CA SER A 912 32.61 -19.34 -24.68
C SER A 912 33.93 -20.13 -24.73
N VAL A 913 34.41 -20.62 -23.58
CA VAL A 913 35.59 -21.50 -23.44
C VAL A 913 35.25 -23.00 -23.37
N GLY A 914 34.09 -23.39 -23.89
CA GLY A 914 33.72 -24.79 -24.06
C GLY A 914 33.39 -25.55 -22.77
N LEU A 915 33.10 -24.88 -21.64
CA LEU A 915 32.65 -25.58 -20.43
C LEU A 915 31.26 -26.22 -20.67
N ALA A 916 31.21 -27.55 -20.63
CA ALA A 916 30.00 -28.32 -20.93
C ALA A 916 28.97 -28.30 -19.79
N LEU A 917 28.26 -27.17 -19.60
CA LEU A 917 27.23 -26.98 -18.56
C LEU A 917 25.95 -27.83 -18.74
N ALA A 918 25.89 -28.75 -19.72
CA ALA A 918 24.66 -29.47 -20.10
C ALA A 918 24.03 -30.29 -18.98
N GLY A 919 24.81 -30.77 -18.01
CA GLY A 919 24.32 -31.50 -16.83
C GLY A 919 24.03 -30.63 -15.61
N LEU A 920 24.41 -29.34 -15.61
CA LEU A 920 24.26 -28.47 -14.45
C LEU A 920 23.01 -27.60 -14.53
N ARG A 921 22.34 -27.51 -13.38
CA ARG A 921 21.35 -26.48 -13.10
C ARG A 921 22.02 -25.30 -12.41
N VAL A 922 21.77 -24.08 -12.85
CA VAL A 922 22.26 -22.86 -12.18
C VAL A 922 21.07 -22.06 -11.69
N VAL A 923 21.10 -21.62 -10.44
CA VAL A 923 20.02 -20.87 -9.81
C VAL A 923 20.60 -19.61 -9.18
N GLY A 924 20.38 -18.47 -9.84
CA GLY A 924 20.63 -17.16 -9.27
C GLY A 924 19.56 -16.84 -8.22
N VAL A 925 20.00 -16.47 -7.02
CA VAL A 925 19.14 -16.13 -5.89
C VAL A 925 19.29 -14.64 -5.60
N ASP A 926 18.18 -13.92 -5.46
CA ASP A 926 18.20 -12.50 -5.06
C ASP A 926 18.20 -12.35 -3.54
N ALA A 927 18.96 -11.39 -3.04
CA ALA A 927 18.91 -10.94 -1.67
C ALA A 927 17.66 -10.09 -1.42
N PRO A 928 17.09 -10.10 -0.19
CA PRO A 928 16.01 -9.18 0.16
C PRO A 928 16.48 -7.72 0.12
N ARG A 929 15.57 -6.80 -0.21
CA ARG A 929 15.80 -5.35 -0.12
C ARG A 929 15.90 -4.93 1.34
N ARG A 930 17.11 -4.59 1.81
CA ARG A 930 17.37 -4.11 3.18
C ARG A 930 17.93 -2.68 3.15
N LEU A 931 17.94 -2.03 4.31
CA LEU A 931 18.58 -0.73 4.49
C LEU A 931 20.05 -0.99 4.81
N VAL A 932 20.98 -0.36 4.10
CA VAL A 932 22.43 -0.43 4.37
C VAL A 932 22.98 0.99 4.25
N TRP A 933 23.62 1.47 5.31
CA TRP A 933 24.16 2.84 5.44
C TRP A 933 23.17 3.98 5.08
N GLY A 934 21.86 3.73 5.20
CA GLY A 934 20.80 4.69 4.89
C GLY A 934 20.16 4.53 3.51
N GLU A 935 20.73 3.72 2.61
CA GLU A 935 20.17 3.43 1.29
C GLU A 935 19.45 2.08 1.26
N ARG A 936 18.36 1.96 0.49
CA ARG A 936 17.66 0.69 0.28
C ARG A 936 18.28 -0.06 -0.90
N MET A 937 18.87 -1.23 -0.64
CA MET A 937 19.55 -2.06 -1.64
C MET A 937 19.36 -3.56 -1.39
N ASN A 938 19.66 -4.42 -2.36
CA ASN A 938 19.61 -5.86 -2.16
C ASN A 938 20.77 -6.29 -1.26
N ALA A 939 20.51 -6.88 -0.09
CA ALA A 939 21.56 -7.24 0.86
C ALA A 939 21.23 -8.48 1.69
N TRP A 940 22.17 -9.43 1.72
CA TRP A 940 22.11 -10.70 2.48
C TRP A 940 22.16 -10.50 3.99
N PHE A 941 22.67 -9.35 4.43
CA PHE A 941 22.58 -8.78 5.78
C PHE A 941 22.95 -7.28 5.72
N GLU A 942 22.60 -6.53 6.74
CA GLU A 942 22.96 -5.11 6.93
C GLU A 942 24.36 -4.99 7.57
N TYR A 943 25.20 -4.11 7.02
CA TYR A 943 26.43 -3.65 7.66
C TYR A 943 26.09 -2.50 8.63
N LEU A 944 26.51 -2.64 9.89
CA LEU A 944 26.29 -1.70 10.98
C LEU A 944 27.46 -0.72 11.16
N THR A 945 28.65 -1.09 10.68
CA THR A 945 29.80 -0.19 10.50
C THR A 945 30.15 -0.04 9.02
N ASP A 946 30.91 1.01 8.71
CA ASP A 946 31.75 1.10 7.51
C ASP A 946 33.18 1.35 8.02
N ARG A 947 34.01 0.31 7.95
CA ARG A 947 35.44 0.37 8.30
C ARG A 947 36.33 0.53 7.07
N SER A 948 35.74 0.73 5.88
CA SER A 948 36.39 1.08 4.61
C SER A 948 37.66 0.27 4.31
N GLY A 949 37.58 -1.06 4.41
CA GLY A 949 38.69 -1.96 4.09
C GLY A 949 39.81 -2.02 5.13
N ALA A 950 39.57 -1.58 6.36
CA ALA A 950 40.51 -1.74 7.47
C ALA A 950 40.89 -3.21 7.75
N LEU A 951 41.90 -3.42 8.60
CA LEU A 951 42.35 -4.76 9.02
C LEU A 951 41.42 -5.44 10.05
N GLU A 952 40.15 -5.04 10.11
CA GLU A 952 39.12 -5.57 11.03
C GLU A 952 37.80 -5.77 10.28
N GLU A 953 37.04 -6.81 10.65
CA GLU A 953 35.73 -7.13 10.08
C GLU A 953 34.69 -6.07 10.47
N ASP A 954 33.78 -5.73 9.55
CA ASP A 954 32.64 -4.86 9.84
C ASP A 954 31.59 -5.56 10.73
N GLU A 955 30.95 -4.78 11.59
CA GLU A 955 29.84 -5.28 12.40
C GLU A 955 28.62 -5.47 11.50
N ILE A 956 27.96 -6.62 11.62
CA ILE A 956 26.83 -7.00 10.76
C ILE A 956 25.58 -7.34 11.58
N ASN A 957 24.42 -7.25 10.95
CA ASN A 957 23.17 -7.68 11.53
C ASN A 957 23.08 -9.22 11.56
N GLU A 958 23.62 -9.85 12.61
CA GLU A 958 23.64 -11.32 12.76
C GLU A 958 22.24 -11.97 12.71
N THR A 959 21.18 -11.25 13.11
CA THR A 959 19.81 -11.78 13.05
C THR A 959 19.38 -11.97 11.59
N GLN A 960 19.67 -10.99 10.73
CA GLN A 960 19.43 -11.08 9.29
C GLN A 960 20.32 -12.14 8.62
N LEU A 961 21.57 -12.32 9.07
CA LEU A 961 22.43 -13.42 8.59
C LEU A 961 21.82 -14.79 8.90
N VAL A 962 21.37 -15.03 10.14
CA VAL A 962 20.74 -16.30 10.55
C VAL A 962 19.42 -16.56 9.80
N GLU A 963 18.64 -15.52 9.55
CA GLU A 963 17.42 -15.57 8.73
C GLU A 963 17.74 -16.00 7.29
N THR A 964 18.68 -15.30 6.63
CA THR A 964 19.14 -15.61 5.27
C THR A 964 19.71 -17.04 5.19
N ARG A 965 20.56 -17.43 6.13
CA ARG A 965 21.15 -18.77 6.25
C ARG A 965 20.08 -19.86 6.27
N ARG A 966 19.05 -19.72 7.11
CA ARG A 966 17.94 -20.69 7.21
C ARG A 966 17.22 -20.86 5.87
N ALA A 967 16.95 -19.75 5.17
CA ALA A 967 16.31 -19.78 3.85
C ALA A 967 17.18 -20.47 2.78
N ILE A 968 18.49 -20.17 2.72
CA ILE A 968 19.42 -20.85 1.81
C ILE A 968 19.53 -22.35 2.12
N GLN A 969 19.62 -22.73 3.39
CA GLN A 969 19.70 -24.14 3.80
C GLN A 969 18.43 -24.92 3.45
N ALA A 970 17.25 -24.28 3.48
CA ALA A 970 16.01 -24.89 3.02
C ALA A 970 16.02 -25.15 1.50
N LEU A 971 16.53 -24.22 0.69
CA LEU A 971 16.72 -24.42 -0.76
C LEU A 971 17.68 -25.58 -1.05
N VAL A 972 18.83 -25.62 -0.34
CA VAL A 972 19.80 -26.72 -0.44
C VAL A 972 19.15 -28.06 -0.07
N GLN A 973 18.39 -28.12 1.03
CA GLN A 973 17.70 -29.35 1.46
C GLN A 973 16.67 -29.83 0.44
N GLN A 974 15.91 -28.92 -0.17
CA GLN A 974 14.95 -29.25 -1.23
C GLN A 974 15.65 -29.82 -2.47
N GLU A 975 16.74 -29.19 -2.90
CA GLU A 975 17.45 -29.59 -4.12
C GLU A 975 18.25 -30.90 -3.93
N VAL A 976 18.87 -31.10 -2.76
CA VAL A 976 19.49 -32.38 -2.37
C VAL A 976 18.46 -33.51 -2.42
N LYS A 977 17.22 -33.27 -1.95
CA LYS A 977 16.14 -34.25 -2.04
C LYS A 977 15.76 -34.55 -3.49
N ALA A 978 15.61 -33.54 -4.35
CA ALA A 978 15.29 -33.74 -5.76
C ALA A 978 16.39 -34.55 -6.49
N LEU A 979 17.66 -34.27 -6.21
CA LEU A 979 18.80 -34.99 -6.79
C LEU A 979 18.92 -36.43 -6.29
N SER A 980 18.58 -36.72 -5.03
CA SER A 980 18.59 -38.10 -4.50
C SER A 980 17.48 -38.98 -5.10
N GLU A 981 16.36 -38.40 -5.50
CA GLU A 981 15.30 -39.08 -6.28
C GLU A 981 15.76 -39.41 -7.72
N VAL A 982 16.79 -38.74 -8.26
CA VAL A 982 17.31 -38.93 -9.64
C VAL A 982 18.55 -39.83 -9.71
N TRP A 983 19.38 -39.85 -8.66
CA TRP A 983 20.64 -40.59 -8.62
C TRP A 983 20.66 -41.77 -7.66
N HIS A 984 19.78 -41.78 -6.65
CA HIS A 984 19.71 -42.82 -5.61
C HIS A 984 21.05 -43.06 -4.87
N ASP A 985 21.87 -42.00 -4.78
CA ASP A 985 23.11 -41.97 -4.01
C ASP A 985 23.13 -40.79 -3.03
N GLU A 986 24.01 -40.88 -2.02
CA GLU A 986 24.26 -39.80 -1.04
C GLU A 986 25.41 -38.87 -1.47
N SER A 987 25.78 -38.86 -2.76
CA SER A 987 26.87 -38.01 -3.23
C SER A 987 26.42 -36.54 -3.20
N PRO A 988 27.23 -35.62 -2.64
CA PRO A 988 26.86 -34.21 -2.61
C PRO A 988 26.87 -33.64 -4.04
N ARG A 989 25.74 -33.08 -4.46
CA ARG A 989 25.51 -32.60 -5.84
C ARG A 989 25.03 -31.14 -5.90
N VAL A 990 25.04 -30.43 -4.77
CA VAL A 990 24.65 -29.02 -4.67
C VAL A 990 25.86 -28.19 -4.25
N LEU A 991 26.23 -27.18 -5.02
CA LEU A 991 27.34 -26.25 -4.78
C LEU A 991 26.79 -24.84 -4.52
N LEU A 992 27.43 -24.10 -3.60
CA LEU A 992 27.06 -22.72 -3.31
C LEU A 992 28.21 -21.79 -3.75
N MET A 993 27.88 -20.73 -4.47
CA MET A 993 28.86 -19.72 -4.89
C MET A 993 28.32 -18.31 -4.77
N GLY A 994 29.20 -17.34 -4.51
CA GLY A 994 28.78 -15.94 -4.51
C GLY A 994 29.92 -14.94 -4.58
N SER A 995 29.56 -13.69 -4.86
CA SER A 995 30.47 -12.54 -4.92
C SER A 995 30.25 -11.59 -3.74
N SER A 996 31.31 -10.94 -3.26
CA SER A 996 31.27 -9.99 -2.14
C SER A 996 30.47 -10.55 -0.96
N GLN A 997 29.46 -9.83 -0.48
CA GLN A 997 28.54 -10.27 0.58
C GLN A 997 27.84 -11.61 0.29
N GLY A 998 27.51 -11.89 -0.98
CA GLY A 998 26.91 -13.14 -1.43
C GLY A 998 27.82 -14.34 -1.24
N GLY A 999 29.13 -14.20 -1.48
CA GLY A 999 30.09 -15.28 -1.22
C GLY A 999 30.32 -15.52 0.27
N SER A 1000 30.25 -14.47 1.09
CA SER A 1000 30.28 -14.59 2.55
C SER A 1000 29.10 -15.41 3.08
N VAL A 1001 27.88 -15.12 2.61
CA VAL A 1001 26.68 -15.89 3.04
C VAL A 1001 26.59 -17.28 2.40
N ALA A 1002 27.13 -17.47 1.19
CA ALA A 1002 27.26 -18.79 0.57
C ALA A 1002 28.14 -19.73 1.42
N CYS A 1003 29.28 -19.21 1.90
CA CYS A 1003 30.19 -19.91 2.80
C CYS A 1003 29.53 -20.20 4.16
N ASP A 1004 28.87 -19.20 4.76
CA ASP A 1004 28.12 -19.35 6.01
C ASP A 1004 27.04 -20.42 5.94
N ALA A 1005 26.16 -20.34 4.93
CA ALA A 1005 25.08 -21.30 4.73
C ALA A 1005 25.59 -22.71 4.48
N ALA A 1006 26.66 -22.87 3.69
CA ALA A 1006 27.27 -24.16 3.40
C ALA A 1006 27.96 -24.78 4.63
N LEU A 1007 28.86 -24.07 5.31
CA LEU A 1007 29.66 -24.61 6.42
C LEU A 1007 28.83 -24.89 7.68
N THR A 1008 27.72 -24.18 7.86
CA THR A 1008 26.78 -24.42 8.96
C THR A 1008 25.63 -25.37 8.59
N SER A 1009 25.50 -25.79 7.32
CA SER A 1009 24.42 -26.67 6.85
C SER A 1009 24.56 -28.09 7.42
N PRO A 1010 23.46 -28.77 7.79
CA PRO A 1010 23.47 -30.21 8.08
C PRO A 1010 23.56 -31.09 6.82
N GLN A 1011 23.25 -30.55 5.63
CA GLN A 1011 23.27 -31.26 4.35
C GLN A 1011 24.62 -31.09 3.65
N ARG A 1012 25.29 -32.19 3.30
CA ARG A 1012 26.59 -32.15 2.60
C ARG A 1012 26.47 -31.45 1.25
N VAL A 1013 27.34 -30.48 1.00
CA VAL A 1013 27.43 -29.73 -0.26
C VAL A 1013 28.66 -30.16 -1.06
N ALA A 1014 28.61 -30.01 -2.38
CA ALA A 1014 29.64 -30.43 -3.32
C ALA A 1014 30.86 -29.50 -3.31
N GLY A 1015 30.65 -28.23 -2.96
CA GLY A 1015 31.72 -27.26 -2.79
C GLY A 1015 31.20 -25.87 -2.46
N ILE A 1016 32.14 -24.96 -2.24
CA ILE A 1016 31.95 -23.55 -1.95
C ILE A 1016 32.89 -22.74 -2.86
N VAL A 1017 32.37 -21.68 -3.48
CA VAL A 1017 33.17 -20.69 -4.23
C VAL A 1017 32.92 -19.31 -3.64
N MET A 1018 33.97 -18.66 -3.15
CA MET A 1018 33.94 -17.30 -2.61
C MET A 1018 34.68 -16.35 -3.54
N LEU A 1019 33.97 -15.38 -4.14
CA LEU A 1019 34.56 -14.39 -5.05
C LEU A 1019 34.66 -13.04 -4.34
N ARG A 1020 35.88 -12.61 -4.00
CA ARG A 1020 36.13 -11.34 -3.29
C ARG A 1020 35.26 -11.20 -2.03
N SER A 1021 35.31 -12.21 -1.16
CA SER A 1021 34.46 -12.31 0.04
C SER A 1021 35.27 -12.54 1.31
N LEU A 1022 34.63 -12.36 2.47
CA LEU A 1022 35.18 -12.69 3.78
C LEU A 1022 34.50 -13.94 4.38
N VAL A 1023 35.23 -14.71 5.18
CA VAL A 1023 34.59 -15.66 6.12
C VAL A 1023 34.18 -14.88 7.35
N LEU A 1024 32.90 -14.86 7.66
CA LEU A 1024 32.38 -14.10 8.80
C LEU A 1024 32.81 -14.76 10.12
N GLY A 1025 33.15 -13.96 11.13
CA GLY A 1025 33.58 -14.48 12.44
C GLY A 1025 32.55 -15.42 13.09
N SER A 1026 31.27 -15.17 12.87
CA SER A 1026 30.16 -16.04 13.31
C SER A 1026 30.15 -17.40 12.60
N THR A 1027 30.49 -17.46 11.31
CA THR A 1027 30.62 -18.71 10.53
C THR A 1027 31.69 -19.62 11.12
N ALA A 1028 32.86 -19.08 11.46
CA ALA A 1028 33.99 -19.85 11.99
C ALA A 1028 33.68 -20.51 13.34
N THR A 1029 32.86 -19.86 14.18
CA THR A 1029 32.42 -20.43 15.47
C THR A 1029 31.31 -21.47 15.33
N GLN A 1030 30.51 -21.40 14.27
CA GLN A 1030 29.30 -22.21 14.07
C GLN A 1030 29.46 -23.33 13.02
N GLN A 1031 30.65 -23.46 12.41
CA GLN A 1031 30.97 -24.50 11.41
C GLN A 1031 30.65 -25.92 11.89
N VAL A 1032 29.75 -26.59 11.16
CA VAL A 1032 29.36 -27.99 11.38
C VAL A 1032 30.05 -28.92 10.39
N GLN A 1033 30.15 -28.51 9.11
CA GLN A 1033 30.83 -29.29 8.08
C GLN A 1033 32.33 -29.00 8.07
N LYS A 1034 33.13 -30.06 7.89
CA LYS A 1034 34.58 -29.99 7.73
C LYS A 1034 34.93 -30.70 6.43
N GLN A 1035 36.00 -30.25 5.77
CA GLN A 1035 36.48 -30.83 4.50
C GLN A 1035 35.50 -30.64 3.33
N VAL A 1036 34.75 -29.52 3.32
CA VAL A 1036 34.01 -29.10 2.12
C VAL A 1036 35.01 -28.48 1.15
N PRO A 1037 35.08 -28.91 -0.12
CA PRO A 1037 35.93 -28.25 -1.11
C PRO A 1037 35.58 -26.75 -1.19
N LEU A 1038 36.55 -25.88 -0.86
CA LEU A 1038 36.35 -24.43 -0.86
C LEU A 1038 37.46 -23.77 -1.66
N VAL A 1039 37.09 -23.04 -2.71
CA VAL A 1039 37.97 -22.10 -3.39
C VAL A 1039 37.58 -20.67 -3.00
N ALA A 1040 38.55 -19.89 -2.59
CA ALA A 1040 38.41 -18.47 -2.31
C ALA A 1040 39.27 -17.69 -3.30
N ILE A 1041 38.67 -16.75 -4.03
CA ILE A 1041 39.35 -15.91 -5.01
C ILE A 1041 39.36 -14.48 -4.47
N SER A 1042 40.52 -13.82 -4.52
CA SER A 1042 40.70 -12.47 -3.95
C SER A 1042 41.65 -11.64 -4.78
N GLY A 1043 41.51 -10.31 -4.73
CA GLY A 1043 42.49 -9.39 -5.29
C GLY A 1043 43.70 -9.17 -4.38
N ASP A 1044 44.85 -8.83 -4.97
CA ASP A 1044 45.99 -8.27 -4.22
C ASP A 1044 45.86 -6.76 -3.96
N ILE A 1045 44.99 -6.09 -4.72
CA ILE A 1045 44.63 -4.66 -4.58
C ILE A 1045 43.13 -4.46 -4.33
N ASP A 1046 42.45 -5.46 -3.74
CA ASP A 1046 41.07 -5.31 -3.28
C ASP A 1046 41.01 -4.25 -2.16
N ASP A 1047 40.25 -3.19 -2.42
CA ASP A 1047 40.10 -1.98 -1.64
C ASP A 1047 38.95 -2.03 -0.63
N THR A 1048 38.12 -3.07 -0.68
CA THR A 1048 37.00 -3.30 0.26
C THR A 1048 37.31 -4.42 1.24
N PHE A 1049 37.92 -5.51 0.78
CA PHE A 1049 38.37 -6.63 1.61
C PHE A 1049 39.87 -6.83 1.47
N ALA A 1050 40.64 -6.01 2.20
CA ALA A 1050 42.10 -6.05 2.20
C ALA A 1050 42.64 -7.49 2.39
N LEU A 1051 43.52 -7.92 1.49
CA LEU A 1051 44.04 -9.29 1.45
C LEU A 1051 44.52 -9.88 2.81
N PRO A 1052 45.15 -9.12 3.74
CA PRO A 1052 45.54 -9.65 5.05
C PRO A 1052 44.36 -9.89 6.01
N LEU A 1053 43.22 -9.20 5.82
CA LEU A 1053 41.97 -9.52 6.52
C LEU A 1053 41.36 -10.80 5.93
N VAL A 1054 41.26 -10.90 4.60
CA VAL A 1054 40.73 -12.11 3.94
C VAL A 1054 41.50 -13.36 4.37
N LYS A 1055 42.85 -13.34 4.32
CA LYS A 1055 43.68 -14.47 4.75
C LYS A 1055 43.40 -14.90 6.20
N ARG A 1056 43.35 -13.97 7.15
CA ARG A 1056 43.01 -14.28 8.55
C ARG A 1056 41.58 -14.82 8.70
N SER A 1057 40.64 -14.38 7.87
CA SER A 1057 39.28 -14.94 7.85
C SER A 1057 39.26 -16.39 7.35
N LEU A 1058 40.02 -16.72 6.30
CA LEU A 1058 40.15 -18.09 5.79
C LEU A 1058 40.87 -19.00 6.78
N ASP A 1059 41.93 -18.51 7.45
CA ASP A 1059 42.64 -19.23 8.52
C ASP A 1059 41.75 -19.53 9.76
N SER A 1060 40.59 -18.88 9.90
CA SER A 1060 39.71 -19.04 11.07
C SER A 1060 38.83 -20.30 11.01
N ILE A 1061 38.56 -20.84 9.81
CA ILE A 1061 37.76 -22.05 9.62
C ILE A 1061 38.60 -23.32 9.67
N LYS A 1062 38.00 -24.41 10.15
CA LYS A 1062 38.68 -25.67 10.49
C LYS A 1062 38.72 -26.63 9.29
N GLN A 1063 39.15 -26.14 8.14
CA GLN A 1063 39.35 -26.93 6.92
C GLN A 1063 40.41 -26.29 5.99
N GLU A 1064 40.91 -27.06 5.02
CA GLU A 1064 41.77 -26.53 3.97
C GLU A 1064 40.96 -25.67 2.98
N VAL A 1065 41.62 -24.64 2.44
CA VAL A 1065 41.04 -23.69 1.48
C VAL A 1065 42.01 -23.50 0.31
N GLU A 1066 41.49 -23.59 -0.91
CA GLU A 1066 42.21 -23.21 -2.14
C GLU A 1066 42.12 -21.67 -2.29
N HIS A 1067 43.07 -20.93 -1.70
CA HIS A 1067 43.11 -19.46 -1.81
C HIS A 1067 43.87 -19.03 -3.06
N VAL A 1068 43.16 -18.48 -4.04
CA VAL A 1068 43.73 -17.90 -5.26
C VAL A 1068 43.75 -16.39 -5.15
N VAL A 1069 44.93 -15.79 -5.33
CA VAL A 1069 45.11 -14.33 -5.33
C VAL A 1069 45.39 -13.85 -6.75
N ILE A 1070 44.48 -13.07 -7.32
CA ILE A 1070 44.59 -12.51 -8.66
C ILE A 1070 45.25 -11.13 -8.58
N LYS A 1071 46.28 -10.95 -9.39
CA LYS A 1071 47.05 -9.70 -9.44
C LYS A 1071 46.29 -8.61 -10.21
N GLY A 1072 46.14 -7.44 -9.60
CA GLY A 1072 45.45 -6.29 -10.19
C GLY A 1072 43.93 -6.33 -10.08
N LEU A 1073 43.36 -7.32 -9.38
CA LEU A 1073 41.92 -7.42 -9.16
C LEU A 1073 41.50 -6.49 -8.00
N THR A 1074 40.52 -5.62 -8.25
CA THR A 1074 39.90 -4.70 -7.28
C THR A 1074 38.53 -5.24 -6.84
N HIS A 1075 37.91 -4.65 -5.82
CA HIS A 1075 36.59 -5.12 -5.38
C HIS A 1075 35.51 -4.86 -6.43
N ALA A 1076 35.56 -3.70 -7.08
CA ALA A 1076 34.53 -3.22 -8.03
C ALA A 1076 34.66 -3.77 -9.46
N ALA A 1077 35.60 -4.67 -9.75
CA ALA A 1077 35.77 -5.24 -11.09
C ALA A 1077 34.56 -6.13 -11.48
N SER A 1078 33.72 -5.69 -12.41
CA SER A 1078 32.47 -6.38 -12.74
C SER A 1078 32.70 -7.83 -13.19
N TYR A 1079 33.66 -8.05 -14.09
CA TYR A 1079 34.05 -9.37 -14.60
C TYR A 1079 35.58 -9.47 -14.76
N ASN A 1080 36.20 -10.56 -14.30
CA ASN A 1080 37.62 -10.82 -14.51
C ASN A 1080 37.85 -12.20 -15.15
N ALA A 1081 38.71 -12.25 -16.18
CA ALA A 1081 38.95 -13.45 -16.98
C ALA A 1081 39.64 -14.57 -16.18
N GLU A 1082 40.57 -14.23 -15.31
CA GLU A 1082 41.24 -15.17 -14.40
C GLU A 1082 40.26 -15.72 -13.37
N GLU A 1083 39.41 -14.88 -12.77
CA GLU A 1083 38.37 -15.26 -11.80
C GLU A 1083 37.37 -16.25 -12.41
N ILE A 1084 36.83 -15.96 -13.60
CA ILE A 1084 35.93 -16.86 -14.34
C ILE A 1084 36.62 -18.20 -14.64
N LEU A 1085 37.89 -18.18 -15.06
CA LEU A 1085 38.63 -19.39 -15.41
C LEU A 1085 38.87 -20.32 -14.21
N GLU A 1086 39.18 -19.79 -13.03
CA GLU A 1086 39.35 -20.61 -11.83
C GLU A 1086 38.03 -21.19 -11.33
N VAL A 1087 36.91 -20.46 -11.42
CA VAL A 1087 35.59 -21.03 -11.14
C VAL A 1087 35.23 -22.13 -12.14
N ALA A 1088 35.48 -21.93 -13.44
CA ALA A 1088 35.26 -22.95 -14.47
C ALA A 1088 36.06 -24.24 -14.19
N ARG A 1089 37.33 -24.09 -13.79
CA ARG A 1089 38.18 -25.23 -13.35
C ARG A 1089 37.65 -25.89 -12.09
N PHE A 1090 37.16 -25.13 -11.11
CA PHE A 1090 36.60 -25.68 -9.89
C PHE A 1090 35.31 -26.47 -10.16
N LEU A 1091 34.38 -25.92 -10.94
CA LEU A 1091 33.15 -26.61 -11.38
C LEU A 1091 33.46 -27.87 -12.19
N SER A 1092 34.44 -27.81 -13.10
CA SER A 1092 34.95 -28.97 -13.83
C SER A 1092 35.46 -30.07 -12.88
N ARG A 1093 36.22 -29.73 -11.83
CA ARG A 1093 36.68 -30.69 -10.81
C ARG A 1093 35.53 -31.28 -9.98
N GLN A 1094 34.57 -30.48 -9.52
CA GLN A 1094 33.50 -30.97 -8.63
C GLN A 1094 32.44 -31.79 -9.35
N PHE A 1095 32.13 -31.47 -10.62
CA PHE A 1095 31.05 -32.12 -11.37
C PHE A 1095 31.52 -33.01 -12.52
N GLY A 1096 32.84 -33.08 -12.79
CA GLY A 1096 33.41 -33.90 -13.85
C GLY A 1096 33.12 -33.36 -15.25
N LEU A 1097 33.07 -32.03 -15.41
CA LEU A 1097 32.76 -31.38 -16.69
C LEU A 1097 33.99 -31.30 -17.58
N GLU A 1098 33.81 -31.52 -18.88
CA GLU A 1098 34.82 -31.21 -19.89
C GLU A 1098 34.97 -29.68 -20.04
N LEU A 1099 36.23 -29.21 -20.05
CA LEU A 1099 36.63 -27.81 -20.20
C LEU A 1099 37.78 -27.77 -21.21
N GLU A 1100 37.63 -27.01 -22.30
CA GLU A 1100 38.63 -26.92 -23.36
C GLU A 1100 39.65 -25.82 -23.04
N ILE A 1101 40.82 -26.20 -22.52
CA ILE A 1101 41.80 -25.25 -21.94
C ILE A 1101 42.64 -24.52 -23.02
N ALA A 1102 42.48 -24.87 -24.32
CA ALA A 1102 43.27 -24.32 -25.41
C ALA A 1102 43.00 -22.82 -25.65
N ASP A 1103 43.87 -21.97 -25.09
CA ASP A 1103 43.76 -20.50 -25.05
C ASP A 1103 42.47 -19.97 -24.37
N ALA A 1104 41.90 -20.73 -23.43
CA ALA A 1104 40.71 -20.31 -22.68
C ALA A 1104 40.89 -18.94 -21.98
N LEU A 1105 42.10 -18.63 -21.48
CA LEU A 1105 42.37 -17.32 -20.86
C LEU A 1105 42.42 -16.18 -21.89
N GLY A 1106 42.96 -16.41 -23.10
CA GLY A 1106 42.93 -15.43 -24.18
C GLY A 1106 41.50 -15.17 -24.66
N GLN A 1107 40.70 -16.23 -24.80
CA GLN A 1107 39.28 -16.13 -25.13
C GLN A 1107 38.48 -15.39 -24.07
N LEU A 1108 38.65 -15.69 -22.77
CA LEU A 1108 37.98 -14.98 -21.68
C LEU A 1108 38.41 -13.51 -21.59
N ARG A 1109 39.70 -13.19 -21.76
CA ARG A 1109 40.16 -11.79 -21.81
C ARG A 1109 39.53 -11.04 -22.98
N ASN A 1110 39.43 -11.67 -24.15
CA ASN A 1110 38.75 -11.10 -25.33
C ASN A 1110 37.23 -11.01 -25.17
N PHE A 1111 36.61 -11.86 -24.35
CA PHE A 1111 35.18 -11.79 -24.00
C PHE A 1111 34.93 -10.64 -23.02
N VAL A 1112 35.68 -10.59 -21.91
CA VAL A 1112 35.58 -9.54 -20.88
C VAL A 1112 35.88 -8.16 -21.46
N ALA A 1113 36.92 -8.00 -22.29
CA ALA A 1113 37.24 -6.72 -22.93
C ALA A 1113 36.18 -6.23 -23.95
N LYS A 1114 35.21 -7.08 -24.34
CA LYS A 1114 34.04 -6.70 -25.14
C LYS A 1114 32.81 -6.38 -24.29
N GLN A 1115 32.90 -6.58 -22.97
CA GLN A 1115 31.82 -6.37 -22.01
C GLN A 1115 32.04 -5.11 -21.13
N ASP A 1116 33.19 -4.44 -21.23
CA ASP A 1116 33.46 -3.18 -20.54
C ASP A 1116 32.44 -2.11 -20.96
N ALA A 1117 31.59 -1.68 -20.03
CA ALA A 1117 30.56 -0.67 -20.29
C ALA A 1117 31.13 0.61 -20.91
N ALA A 1118 32.29 1.06 -20.43
CA ALA A 1118 33.06 2.20 -20.95
C ALA A 1118 33.39 2.17 -22.46
N LEU A 1119 33.24 1.01 -23.13
CA LEU A 1119 33.45 0.82 -24.57
C LEU A 1119 32.15 0.56 -25.34
N LYS A 1120 31.02 0.44 -24.66
CA LYS A 1120 29.68 0.24 -25.23
C LYS A 1120 29.05 1.58 -25.60
N SER A 1121 28.27 1.59 -26.68
CA SER A 1121 27.36 2.71 -26.92
C SER A 1121 26.26 2.74 -25.85
N TRP A 1122 25.60 3.88 -25.65
CA TRP A 1122 24.52 4.00 -24.66
C TRP A 1122 23.40 2.96 -24.86
N ASP A 1123 23.05 2.66 -26.12
CA ASP A 1123 22.02 1.68 -26.47
C ASP A 1123 22.46 0.22 -26.23
N ASP A 1124 23.77 -0.02 -26.10
CA ASP A 1124 24.35 -1.33 -25.76
C ASP A 1124 24.52 -1.54 -24.23
N LEU A 1125 24.27 -0.51 -23.41
CA LEU A 1125 24.36 -0.62 -21.94
C LEU A 1125 23.19 -1.43 -21.37
N SER A 1126 23.50 -2.37 -20.47
CA SER A 1126 22.50 -3.09 -19.69
C SER A 1126 21.82 -2.20 -18.64
N GLU A 1127 20.64 -2.60 -18.16
CA GLU A 1127 19.88 -1.85 -17.14
C GLU A 1127 20.70 -1.56 -15.86
N SER A 1128 21.56 -2.50 -15.45
CA SER A 1128 22.50 -2.30 -14.33
C SER A 1128 23.61 -1.30 -14.64
N GLU A 1129 24.13 -1.29 -15.87
CA GLU A 1129 25.15 -0.32 -16.30
C GLU A 1129 24.50 1.08 -16.42
N LEU A 1130 23.28 1.19 -16.91
CA LEU A 1130 22.50 2.43 -16.93
C LEU A 1130 22.25 2.98 -15.51
N MET A 1131 21.98 2.12 -14.51
CA MET A 1131 21.90 2.55 -13.10
C MET A 1131 23.23 3.08 -12.55
N LEU A 1132 24.37 2.48 -12.93
CA LEU A 1132 25.69 2.98 -12.55
C LEU A 1132 26.02 4.30 -13.27
N ALA A 1133 25.65 4.45 -14.55
CA ALA A 1133 25.78 5.70 -15.29
C ALA A 1133 24.94 6.82 -14.67
N ALA A 1134 23.71 6.51 -14.22
CA ALA A 1134 22.86 7.44 -13.49
C ALA A 1134 23.50 7.91 -12.16
N ARG A 1135 24.25 7.04 -11.45
CA ARG A 1135 25.02 7.43 -10.24
C ARG A 1135 26.20 8.36 -10.54
N LEU A 1136 26.69 8.39 -11.79
CA LEU A 1136 27.62 9.41 -12.28
C LEU A 1136 26.91 10.70 -12.73
N GLY A 1137 25.57 10.77 -12.69
CA GLY A 1137 24.80 11.88 -13.23
C GLY A 1137 24.71 11.87 -14.76
N ILE A 1138 24.87 10.70 -15.39
CA ILE A 1138 24.77 10.50 -16.83
C ILE A 1138 23.46 9.77 -17.12
N GLN A 1139 22.57 10.41 -17.88
CA GLN A 1139 21.19 9.92 -18.10
C GLN A 1139 20.78 9.92 -19.58
N THR A 1140 21.69 10.23 -20.51
CA THR A 1140 21.41 10.30 -21.95
C THR A 1140 22.57 9.78 -22.78
N ALA A 1141 22.26 9.30 -24.00
CA ALA A 1141 23.25 8.87 -24.98
C ALA A 1141 24.30 9.94 -25.28
N ALA A 1142 23.88 11.17 -25.59
CA ALA A 1142 24.82 12.28 -25.81
C ALA A 1142 25.70 12.60 -24.58
N ALA A 1143 25.20 12.40 -23.36
CA ALA A 1143 26.02 12.58 -22.16
C ALA A 1143 27.08 11.47 -22.02
N TRP A 1144 26.83 10.27 -22.55
CA TRP A 1144 27.72 9.11 -22.52
C TRP A 1144 28.64 9.04 -23.75
N ASP A 1145 28.06 8.78 -24.93
CA ASP A 1145 28.72 8.52 -26.22
C ASP A 1145 29.46 9.75 -26.77
N GLU A 1146 28.85 10.93 -26.66
CA GLU A 1146 29.46 12.19 -27.10
C GLU A 1146 30.27 12.86 -25.97
N GLY A 1147 30.32 12.26 -24.78
CA GLY A 1147 31.07 12.76 -23.63
C GLY A 1147 30.60 14.12 -23.09
N THR A 1148 29.36 14.53 -23.35
CA THR A 1148 28.86 15.88 -22.97
C THR A 1148 28.41 16.01 -21.51
N GLY A 1149 28.38 14.92 -20.74
CA GLY A 1149 28.03 14.94 -19.31
C GLY A 1149 29.04 15.72 -18.46
N LYS A 1150 28.55 16.62 -17.58
CA LYS A 1150 29.40 17.46 -16.71
C LYS A 1150 30.36 16.67 -15.81
N ILE A 1151 30.04 15.42 -15.49
CA ILE A 1151 30.88 14.55 -14.66
C ILE A 1151 32.25 14.29 -15.30
N TRP A 1152 32.36 14.37 -16.63
CA TRP A 1152 33.61 14.15 -17.37
C TRP A 1152 34.59 15.34 -17.30
N GLU A 1153 34.15 16.50 -16.79
CA GLU A 1153 35.03 17.64 -16.49
C GLU A 1153 35.78 17.46 -15.15
N VAL A 1154 35.40 16.44 -14.36
CA VAL A 1154 35.87 16.19 -12.99
C VAL A 1154 36.94 15.10 -12.98
N ASN A 1155 38.10 15.36 -12.38
CA ASN A 1155 39.16 14.35 -12.25
C ASN A 1155 38.79 13.28 -11.20
N TRP A 1156 39.40 12.10 -11.30
CA TRP A 1156 39.12 10.94 -10.43
C TRP A 1156 39.16 11.24 -8.92
N GLU A 1157 40.14 12.04 -8.45
CA GLU A 1157 40.26 12.40 -7.03
C GLU A 1157 39.14 13.34 -6.54
N GLN A 1158 38.45 14.02 -7.46
CA GLN A 1158 37.36 14.96 -7.17
C GLN A 1158 35.99 14.27 -7.19
N LEU A 1159 35.89 13.02 -7.66
CA LEU A 1159 34.68 12.21 -7.58
C LEU A 1159 34.35 11.83 -6.14
N SER A 1160 33.06 11.79 -5.79
CA SER A 1160 32.59 11.24 -4.52
C SER A 1160 32.91 9.73 -4.40
N PHE A 1161 32.78 9.17 -3.20
CA PHE A 1161 32.99 7.74 -2.97
C PHE A 1161 32.06 6.87 -3.84
N LEU A 1162 30.75 7.17 -3.82
CA LEU A 1162 29.74 6.47 -4.62
C LEU A 1162 29.95 6.67 -6.14
N GLN A 1163 30.41 7.85 -6.56
CA GLN A 1163 30.76 8.10 -7.96
C GLN A 1163 31.99 7.31 -8.40
N ARG A 1164 33.01 7.13 -7.54
CA ARG A 1164 34.15 6.25 -7.86
C ARG A 1164 33.73 4.80 -7.99
N GLN A 1165 32.91 4.28 -7.06
CA GLN A 1165 32.37 2.93 -7.18
C GLN A 1165 31.54 2.75 -8.47
N ALA A 1166 30.71 3.74 -8.83
CA ALA A 1166 29.95 3.72 -10.07
C ALA A 1166 30.85 3.73 -11.32
N ALA A 1167 31.88 4.59 -11.36
CA ALA A 1167 32.86 4.63 -12.44
C ALA A 1167 33.63 3.32 -12.59
N GLN A 1168 34.06 2.71 -11.48
CA GLN A 1168 34.76 1.42 -11.47
C GLN A 1168 33.86 0.28 -11.97
N GLY A 1169 32.59 0.24 -11.55
CA GLY A 1169 31.61 -0.76 -12.01
C GLY A 1169 31.27 -0.66 -13.51
N LEU A 1170 31.52 0.51 -14.12
CA LEU A 1170 31.43 0.75 -15.56
C LEU A 1170 32.73 0.47 -16.32
N GLY A 1171 33.79 0.01 -15.66
CA GLY A 1171 35.08 -0.32 -16.28
C GLY A 1171 36.08 0.84 -16.36
N PHE A 1172 35.82 1.99 -15.72
CA PHE A 1172 36.81 3.07 -15.67
C PHE A 1172 37.87 2.86 -14.59
N THR A 1173 39.12 3.17 -14.93
CA THR A 1173 40.27 3.24 -14.02
C THR A 1173 40.61 4.70 -13.72
N PRO A 1174 41.38 5.00 -12.65
CA PRO A 1174 41.88 6.35 -12.41
C PRO A 1174 42.63 6.93 -13.62
N GLU A 1175 43.37 6.08 -14.34
CA GLU A 1175 44.12 6.46 -15.52
C GLU A 1175 43.23 6.69 -16.75
N SER A 1176 42.24 5.83 -17.02
CA SER A 1176 41.36 5.99 -18.18
C SER A 1176 40.34 7.12 -17.97
N TRP A 1177 39.84 7.32 -16.76
CA TRP A 1177 38.92 8.42 -16.43
C TRP A 1177 39.56 9.79 -16.65
N ASN A 1178 40.81 9.97 -16.22
CA ASN A 1178 41.52 11.25 -16.36
C ASN A 1178 42.09 11.47 -17.78
N ALA A 1179 42.03 10.47 -18.67
CA ALA A 1179 42.45 10.58 -20.06
C ALA A 1179 41.35 11.21 -20.92
N LYS A 1180 41.48 12.51 -21.20
CA LYS A 1180 40.43 13.39 -21.76
C LYS A 1180 39.83 13.00 -23.13
N ASP A 1181 40.47 12.13 -23.90
CA ASP A 1181 40.05 11.76 -25.26
C ASP A 1181 39.58 10.28 -25.40
N SER A 1182 39.39 9.57 -24.28
CA SER A 1182 39.26 8.10 -24.28
C SER A 1182 37.88 7.51 -24.67
N ARG A 1183 36.90 8.33 -25.07
CA ARG A 1183 35.48 7.89 -25.19
C ARG A 1183 34.76 8.18 -26.51
N ILE A 1184 35.40 8.80 -27.50
CA ILE A 1184 34.82 8.87 -28.86
C ILE A 1184 35.36 7.67 -29.64
N PRO A 1185 34.52 6.75 -30.16
CA PRO A 1185 34.94 5.76 -31.13
C PRO A 1185 35.41 6.47 -32.40
N GLN A 1186 36.72 6.63 -32.54
CA GLN A 1186 37.35 7.11 -33.75
C GLN A 1186 37.72 5.88 -34.59
N ASP A 1187 37.32 5.87 -35.87
CA ASP A 1187 37.91 4.95 -36.84
C ASP A 1187 39.43 5.05 -36.72
N PRO A 1188 40.17 3.92 -36.64
CA PRO A 1188 41.61 3.97 -36.47
C PRO A 1188 42.22 4.78 -37.61
N ALA A 1189 43.19 5.66 -37.32
CA ALA A 1189 43.61 6.70 -38.27
C ALA A 1189 43.94 6.15 -39.67
N CYS A 1190 44.47 4.92 -39.76
CA CYS A 1190 44.72 4.15 -40.97
C CYS A 1190 43.52 3.98 -41.93
N GLU A 1191 42.28 4.07 -41.44
CA GLU A 1191 41.04 3.95 -42.23
C GLU A 1191 40.46 5.31 -42.65
N LYS A 1192 40.96 6.41 -42.08
CA LYS A 1192 40.58 7.79 -42.44
C LYS A 1192 41.26 8.25 -43.74
N SER A 1193 40.58 9.09 -44.52
CA SER A 1193 41.24 9.83 -45.60
C SER A 1193 42.15 10.93 -45.03
N TRP A 1194 43.18 11.34 -45.76
CA TRP A 1194 44.12 12.38 -45.33
C TRP A 1194 43.45 13.71 -45.00
N ALA A 1195 42.29 14.00 -45.61
CA ALA A 1195 41.51 15.20 -45.31
C ALA A 1195 40.94 15.19 -43.89
N ASP A 1196 40.63 13.99 -43.38
CA ASP A 1196 39.92 13.74 -42.13
C ASP A 1196 40.88 13.40 -40.97
N LEU A 1197 42.17 13.19 -41.28
CA LEU A 1197 43.24 13.10 -40.27
C LEU A 1197 43.40 14.41 -39.49
N THR A 1198 43.53 14.29 -38.18
CA THR A 1198 43.91 15.39 -37.26
C THR A 1198 45.35 15.85 -37.51
N GLU A 1199 45.74 17.00 -36.94
CA GLU A 1199 47.13 17.48 -37.05
C GLU A 1199 48.14 16.54 -36.38
N GLU A 1200 47.76 15.87 -35.28
CA GLU A 1200 48.62 14.91 -34.61
C GLU A 1200 48.75 13.59 -35.39
N GLU A 1201 47.64 13.06 -35.93
CA GLU A 1201 47.68 11.89 -36.82
C GLU A 1201 48.55 12.19 -38.06
N ARG A 1202 48.42 13.38 -38.68
CA ARG A 1202 49.32 13.83 -39.76
C ARG A 1202 50.78 13.92 -39.29
N ALA A 1203 51.05 14.33 -38.06
CA ALA A 1203 52.41 14.35 -37.50
C ALA A 1203 53.00 12.94 -37.30
N TRP A 1204 52.18 11.93 -36.99
CA TRP A 1204 52.61 10.53 -36.98
C TRP A 1204 52.78 9.96 -38.39
N ALA A 1205 51.91 10.30 -39.34
CA ALA A 1205 52.05 9.93 -40.75
C ALA A 1205 53.33 10.51 -41.38
N LEU A 1206 53.69 11.76 -41.01
CA LEU A 1206 54.95 12.40 -41.39
C LEU A 1206 56.19 11.65 -40.87
N LYS A 1207 56.12 11.03 -39.68
CA LYS A 1207 57.21 10.19 -39.12
C LYS A 1207 57.35 8.87 -39.86
N LEU A 1208 56.28 8.35 -40.47
CA LEU A 1208 56.32 7.25 -41.45
C LEU A 1208 56.85 7.70 -42.83
N GLY A 1209 57.12 9.00 -43.03
CA GLY A 1209 57.53 9.54 -44.32
C GLY A 1209 56.39 9.80 -45.30
N VAL A 1210 55.13 9.72 -44.85
CA VAL A 1210 53.95 10.06 -45.64
C VAL A 1210 53.73 11.57 -45.57
N LYS A 1211 53.97 12.28 -46.68
CA LYS A 1211 54.06 13.75 -46.71
C LYS A 1211 52.96 14.46 -47.51
N SER A 1212 52.01 13.72 -48.05
CA SER A 1212 50.94 14.27 -48.88
C SER A 1212 49.71 13.36 -48.90
N ARG A 1213 48.56 13.95 -49.22
CA ARG A 1213 47.29 13.25 -49.44
C ARG A 1213 47.43 12.01 -50.33
N ASN A 1214 48.06 12.14 -51.48
CA ASN A 1214 48.24 11.03 -52.41
C ASN A 1214 49.16 9.92 -51.86
N ALA A 1215 50.08 10.24 -50.94
CA ALA A 1215 50.97 9.25 -50.33
C ALA A 1215 50.27 8.43 -49.23
N TRP A 1216 49.16 8.94 -48.70
CA TRP A 1216 48.27 8.28 -47.74
C TRP A 1216 47.11 7.58 -48.45
N ASP A 1217 46.15 8.35 -48.98
CA ASP A 1217 44.90 7.86 -49.60
C ASP A 1217 45.11 6.80 -50.69
N ASN A 1218 46.23 6.89 -51.44
CA ASN A 1218 46.55 5.99 -52.55
C ASN A 1218 47.79 5.13 -52.28
N GLY A 1219 48.25 5.01 -51.02
CA GLY A 1219 49.34 4.10 -50.64
C GLY A 1219 50.69 4.33 -51.32
N THR A 1220 50.98 5.53 -51.84
CA THR A 1220 52.18 5.77 -52.66
C THR A 1220 53.46 6.11 -51.87
N ALA A 1221 53.45 6.11 -50.54
CA ALA A 1221 54.66 6.33 -49.75
C ALA A 1221 55.59 5.09 -49.72
N PRO A 1222 56.94 5.25 -49.73
CA PRO A 1222 57.86 4.11 -49.73
C PRO A 1222 57.79 3.19 -48.49
N VAL A 1223 57.17 3.66 -47.40
CA VAL A 1223 57.03 2.93 -46.14
C VAL A 1223 56.08 1.74 -46.27
N TRP A 1224 55.02 1.87 -47.07
CA TRP A 1224 54.00 0.82 -47.28
C TRP A 1224 54.57 -0.42 -47.98
N ALA A 1225 55.62 -0.25 -48.77
CA ALA A 1225 56.36 -1.36 -49.39
C ALA A 1225 57.25 -2.16 -48.40
N LYS A 1226 57.38 -1.70 -47.14
CA LYS A 1226 58.09 -2.45 -46.10
C LYS A 1226 57.11 -3.38 -45.38
N PRO A 1227 57.35 -4.70 -45.32
CA PRO A 1227 56.58 -5.57 -44.44
C PRO A 1227 56.83 -5.18 -42.98
N TRP A 1228 55.82 -5.31 -42.12
CA TRP A 1228 55.81 -4.86 -40.72
C TRP A 1228 57.08 -5.20 -39.92
N ARG A 1229 57.65 -6.40 -40.13
CA ARG A 1229 58.89 -6.88 -39.47
C ARG A 1229 60.17 -6.15 -39.88
N LYS A 1230 60.12 -5.33 -40.94
CA LYS A 1230 61.23 -4.50 -41.45
C LYS A 1230 61.05 -3.00 -41.17
N LEU A 1231 59.99 -2.61 -40.46
CA LEU A 1231 59.88 -1.26 -39.92
C LEU A 1231 60.92 -1.05 -38.82
N SER A 1232 61.57 0.11 -38.81
CA SER A 1232 62.38 0.51 -37.65
C SER A 1232 61.50 0.71 -36.42
N HIS A 1233 62.07 0.69 -35.21
CA HIS A 1233 61.29 0.86 -33.98
C HIS A 1233 60.48 2.18 -33.95
N ALA A 1234 61.03 3.26 -34.51
CA ALA A 1234 60.34 4.53 -34.64
C ALA A 1234 59.19 4.50 -35.66
N GLU A 1235 59.38 3.84 -36.81
CA GLU A 1235 58.32 3.64 -37.82
C GLU A 1235 57.21 2.74 -37.27
N ARG A 1236 57.56 1.60 -36.64
CA ARG A 1236 56.57 0.68 -36.08
C ARG A 1236 55.73 1.36 -35.01
N LYS A 1237 56.36 2.12 -34.10
CA LYS A 1237 55.65 2.92 -33.11
C LYS A 1237 54.74 3.97 -33.77
N ALA A 1238 55.19 4.65 -34.82
CA ALA A 1238 54.35 5.61 -35.53
C ALA A 1238 53.17 4.95 -36.25
N ALA A 1239 53.33 3.73 -36.76
CA ALA A 1239 52.26 2.94 -37.37
C ALA A 1239 51.24 2.44 -36.33
N GLU A 1240 51.70 1.97 -35.17
CA GLU A 1240 50.87 1.57 -34.03
C GLU A 1240 50.05 2.77 -33.49
N GLN A 1241 50.64 3.97 -33.42
CA GLN A 1241 49.91 5.21 -33.06
C GLN A 1241 48.90 5.66 -34.13
N LEU A 1242 48.94 5.09 -35.34
CA LEU A 1242 47.97 5.34 -36.41
C LEU A 1242 46.96 4.19 -36.57
N GLY A 1243 46.91 3.25 -35.61
CA GLY A 1243 45.96 2.14 -35.61
C GLY A 1243 46.35 0.91 -36.44
N PHE A 1244 47.53 0.90 -37.07
CA PHE A 1244 48.00 -0.28 -37.80
C PHE A 1244 48.50 -1.40 -36.87
N ASN A 1245 48.33 -2.65 -37.30
CA ASN A 1245 48.88 -3.86 -36.67
C ASN A 1245 49.55 -4.78 -37.72
N GLU A 1246 50.17 -5.89 -37.30
CA GLU A 1246 50.90 -6.78 -38.24
C GLU A 1246 50.00 -7.40 -39.32
N ALA A 1247 48.70 -7.55 -39.08
CA ALA A 1247 47.75 -8.05 -40.08
C ALA A 1247 47.27 -6.93 -41.01
N SER A 1248 46.86 -5.78 -40.48
CA SER A 1248 46.36 -4.67 -41.33
C SER A 1248 47.46 -3.99 -42.14
N TRP A 1249 48.70 -3.93 -41.64
CA TRP A 1249 49.83 -3.36 -42.38
C TRP A 1249 50.34 -4.24 -43.53
N ASN A 1250 50.26 -5.57 -43.39
CA ASN A 1250 50.67 -6.51 -44.45
C ASN A 1250 49.49 -7.01 -45.29
N GLY A 1251 48.26 -6.58 -44.99
CA GLY A 1251 47.11 -6.70 -45.87
C GLY A 1251 47.30 -5.86 -47.14
N THR A 1252 46.60 -6.24 -48.21
CA THR A 1252 46.70 -5.62 -49.55
C THR A 1252 45.99 -4.28 -49.65
#